data_AF-A0A8B7ALL1-F1
#
_entry.id   AF-A0A8B7ALL1-F1
#
_cell.length_a   1.000
_cell.length_b   1.000
_cell.length_c   1.000
_cell.angle_alpha   90.00
_cell.angle_beta   90.00
_cell.angle_gamma   90.00
#
_symmetry.space_group_name_H-M   'P 1'
#
loop_
_entity.id
_entity.type
_entity.pdbx_description
1 polymer ?
#
loop_
_entity_poly.entity_id
_entity_poly.type
_entity_poly.pdbx_seq_one_letter_code
_entity_poly.pdbx_strand_id
1 'polypeptide(L)'
;MTAEERRNLHTFRDYVRKTLDPTYILSYMTPWFKEDEIQYIQAEKNNKGTMEAASLFLDYLLGLKEEGWFRGFLDALKQSGYTGLYEACENWDFQKIEKLEEHRLLLKRLQPEFKTRINPTDILPEISHCLINQECEEIRQVCSNKGMMAGAEKMVECLLRSDKENWPKALKLALEKEESNFSELWHVEEGAKDVKSEDLENDEIETSEVQIYYQEEPESQNLSQSSCLPAEVSHTNSFSPLKTRNYQLELALPAMNGKNTVICAPTGCGKTFVSVLICEHHLKKFPQGQRGKVVFFAVQIPVYEQQKSVFSKYFERLGYRVAGISGTTAEQVPVRQIVENNDIIILTPQILVNNLKNGTIPSLSLFTLMIFDECHNTSKQHPYNKIMFHYLDQKLGGSSDPLPQVIGLTASIGVGDAKNMIEAMAYICKICASLDASVIATVKDNLEELEEVVYKPQKFFRKVETRIINKFKYIISQLMMEVERKAQRVFEELGNLFQIQNREFGTQKYEQWIIAVQKECVVFRMSDRNEESRICKTLFLYTSHLRKYNDALLISEHARIKDALDYLKAFFNNVRAAGFDEIEQALTQRFEEKLKELELVSMDPSNENPKLKELCFILQEEYHLNPETRTILFVKTRALVDALKKWIEENSKLSFLKPGILTGRGKTSQQIGMTLPAQKSVLDTFRSNGDNKILIATSVADEGIDIAQCNLVILYEYVGNVIKMIQTRGRGRAKGSKCFLVTSNADIIEKEKINIYKEKLMNDSILSLQELDEAVFKEKLCVIQNQEKFIRDNQEIPKPEPDKENTKLLCKKCKAFACYTVDIRVVEESHYTVIGNAFKECFVSKPHPKPKTFENFEKRAKIFCARENCNYDWGIHVKYRTFEIPVIKIESFVVEDIATGNQTLYAKWKDFHFKRVTFDAAEMSK
;
A
#
# COMPACT_ATOMS: atom_id res chain seq x y z
N MET A 1 -43.50 43.26 -10.06
CA MET A 1 -43.02 42.22 -11.00
C MET A 1 -42.61 42.91 -12.29
N THR A 2 -41.42 42.67 -12.81
CA THR A 2 -41.19 42.95 -14.24
C THR A 2 -41.61 41.70 -15.03
N ALA A 3 -42.31 41.86 -16.16
CA ALA A 3 -42.67 40.73 -17.04
C ALA A 3 -41.43 39.94 -17.52
N GLU A 4 -40.26 40.55 -17.37
CA GLU A 4 -38.92 40.04 -17.61
C GLU A 4 -38.50 38.93 -16.63
N GLU A 5 -38.71 39.08 -15.32
CA GLU A 5 -38.35 38.07 -14.31
C GLU A 5 -39.06 36.73 -14.56
N ARG A 6 -40.36 36.78 -14.86
CA ARG A 6 -41.16 35.59 -15.18
C ARG A 6 -40.70 34.93 -16.48
N ARG A 7 -40.34 35.73 -17.50
CA ARG A 7 -39.85 35.22 -18.79
C ARG A 7 -38.48 34.57 -18.64
N ASN A 8 -37.58 35.17 -17.85
CA ASN A 8 -36.25 34.63 -17.61
C ASN A 8 -36.30 33.35 -16.78
N LEU A 9 -37.12 33.30 -15.71
CA LEU A 9 -37.28 32.09 -14.91
C LEU A 9 -37.85 30.93 -15.74
N HIS A 10 -38.79 31.22 -16.64
CA HIS A 10 -39.31 30.22 -17.57
C HIS A 10 -38.23 29.73 -18.56
N THR A 11 -37.37 30.62 -19.07
CA THR A 11 -36.27 30.28 -19.99
C THR A 11 -35.23 29.36 -19.33
N PHE A 12 -34.86 29.62 -18.07
CA PHE A 12 -33.83 28.86 -17.35
C PHE A 12 -34.38 27.77 -16.42
N ARG A 13 -35.68 27.43 -16.54
CA ARG A 13 -36.38 26.48 -15.66
C ARG A 13 -35.69 25.11 -15.54
N ASP A 14 -35.00 24.68 -16.59
CA ASP A 14 -34.33 23.37 -16.61
C ASP A 14 -33.16 23.28 -15.63
N TYR A 15 -32.45 24.37 -15.38
CA TYR A 15 -31.37 24.42 -14.39
C TYR A 15 -31.90 24.32 -12.96
N VAL A 16 -32.98 25.05 -12.68
CA VAL A 16 -33.67 24.99 -11.39
C VAL A 16 -34.25 23.60 -11.17
N ARG A 17 -34.90 23.02 -12.18
CA ARG A 17 -35.48 21.66 -12.14
C ARG A 17 -34.46 20.57 -11.84
N LYS A 18 -33.24 20.65 -12.39
CA LYS A 18 -32.18 19.63 -12.19
C LYS A 18 -31.48 19.74 -10.82
N THR A 19 -31.65 20.85 -10.11
CA THR A 19 -30.80 21.22 -8.97
C THR A 19 -31.60 21.35 -7.66
N LEU A 20 -32.80 21.94 -7.74
CA LEU A 20 -33.61 22.25 -6.57
C LEU A 20 -34.37 21.03 -6.07
N ASP A 21 -34.29 20.80 -4.76
CA ASP A 21 -35.23 19.95 -4.02
C ASP A 21 -36.23 20.87 -3.30
N PRO A 22 -37.49 20.95 -3.76
CA PRO A 22 -38.45 21.89 -3.20
C PRO A 22 -38.66 21.73 -1.70
N THR A 23 -38.52 20.51 -1.17
CA THR A 23 -38.82 20.24 0.25
C THR A 23 -37.95 21.01 1.23
N TYR A 24 -36.76 21.44 0.82
CA TYR A 24 -35.89 22.26 1.67
C TYR A 24 -36.27 23.74 1.67
N ILE A 25 -37.09 24.22 0.72
CA ILE A 25 -37.48 25.63 0.61
C ILE A 25 -38.95 25.89 0.93
N LEU A 26 -39.81 24.87 0.92
CA LEU A 26 -41.26 25.01 1.10
C LEU A 26 -41.65 25.75 2.39
N SER A 27 -40.93 25.56 3.50
CA SER A 27 -41.20 26.24 4.77
C SER A 27 -41.08 27.76 4.67
N TYR A 28 -40.19 28.26 3.82
CA TYR A 28 -39.94 29.69 3.60
C TYR A 28 -40.92 30.30 2.58
N MET A 29 -41.60 29.45 1.79
CA MET A 29 -42.55 29.86 0.76
C MET A 29 -44.02 29.86 1.24
N THR A 30 -44.26 29.52 2.52
CA THR A 30 -45.58 29.52 3.16
C THR A 30 -46.37 30.84 3.06
N PRO A 31 -45.76 32.04 2.95
CA PRO A 31 -46.54 33.27 2.74
C PRO A 31 -47.21 33.36 1.37
N TRP A 32 -46.73 32.61 0.36
CA TRP A 32 -47.20 32.69 -1.02
C TRP A 32 -47.88 31.41 -1.53
N PHE A 33 -47.61 30.26 -0.89
CA PHE A 33 -48.19 28.98 -1.25
C PHE A 33 -49.23 28.54 -0.24
N LYS A 34 -50.30 27.92 -0.73
CA LYS A 34 -51.34 27.33 0.13
C LYS A 34 -50.88 25.99 0.70
N GLU A 35 -51.44 25.59 1.83
CA GLU A 35 -51.08 24.33 2.50
C GLU A 35 -51.35 23.08 1.62
N ASP A 36 -52.39 23.09 0.78
CA ASP A 36 -52.69 22.03 -0.18
C ASP A 36 -51.64 21.94 -1.30
N GLU A 37 -51.16 23.08 -1.80
CA GLU A 37 -50.08 23.14 -2.79
C GLU A 37 -48.76 22.60 -2.22
N ILE A 38 -48.42 22.97 -0.98
CA ILE A 38 -47.23 22.48 -0.26
C ILE A 38 -47.29 20.97 -0.07
N GLN A 39 -48.44 20.44 0.38
CA GLN A 39 -48.63 18.99 0.56
C GLN A 39 -48.56 18.25 -0.78
N TYR A 40 -49.08 18.83 -1.86
CA TYR A 40 -49.05 18.22 -3.18
C TYR A 40 -47.63 18.15 -3.75
N ILE A 41 -46.81 19.19 -3.56
CA ILE A 41 -45.37 19.17 -3.96
C ILE A 41 -44.60 18.11 -3.16
N GLN A 42 -44.88 17.97 -1.86
CA GLN A 42 -44.27 16.92 -1.02
C GLN A 42 -44.67 15.51 -1.48
N ALA A 43 -45.95 15.30 -1.83
CA ALA A 43 -46.43 14.03 -2.37
C ALA A 43 -45.80 13.71 -3.74
N GLU A 44 -45.63 14.71 -4.60
CA GLU A 44 -45.02 14.54 -5.93
C GLU A 44 -43.54 14.11 -5.82
N LYS A 45 -42.79 14.66 -4.85
CA LYS A 45 -41.41 14.21 -4.57
C LYS A 45 -41.37 12.73 -4.20
N ASN A 46 -42.29 12.29 -3.35
CA ASN A 46 -42.35 10.90 -2.89
C ASN A 46 -42.78 9.93 -4.00
N ASN A 47 -43.64 10.37 -4.91
CA ASN A 47 -44.22 9.51 -5.94
C ASN A 47 -43.42 9.47 -7.25
N LYS A 48 -42.90 10.62 -7.70
CA LYS A 48 -42.28 10.75 -9.04
C LYS A 48 -40.83 11.23 -9.02
N GLY A 49 -40.34 11.74 -7.89
CA GLY A 49 -38.95 12.13 -7.71
C GLY A 49 -38.73 13.64 -7.61
N THR A 50 -37.48 14.03 -7.35
CA THR A 50 -37.13 15.42 -7.04
C THR A 50 -37.34 16.36 -8.23
N MET A 51 -37.04 15.92 -9.46
CA MET A 51 -37.12 16.78 -10.65
C MET A 51 -38.57 17.13 -11.00
N GLU A 52 -39.49 16.19 -10.83
CA GLU A 52 -40.93 16.34 -11.08
C GLU A 52 -41.55 17.25 -10.03
N ALA A 53 -41.17 17.07 -8.76
CA ALA A 53 -41.55 17.98 -7.69
C ALA A 53 -41.02 19.41 -7.95
N ALA A 54 -39.79 19.56 -8.44
CA ALA A 54 -39.22 20.86 -8.79
C ALA A 54 -39.93 21.51 -9.99
N SER A 55 -40.37 20.73 -10.97
CA SER A 55 -41.19 21.23 -12.07
C SER A 55 -42.54 21.75 -11.58
N LEU A 56 -43.23 20.96 -10.74
CA LEU A 56 -44.51 21.34 -10.15
C LEU A 56 -44.39 22.60 -9.26
N PHE A 57 -43.32 22.67 -8.45
CA PHE A 57 -43.00 23.86 -7.66
C PHE A 57 -42.83 25.10 -8.54
N LEU A 58 -42.09 24.99 -9.66
CA LEU A 58 -41.88 26.09 -10.60
C LEU A 58 -43.18 26.54 -11.28
N ASP A 59 -44.07 25.60 -11.62
CA ASP A 59 -45.37 25.91 -12.22
C ASP A 59 -46.25 26.74 -11.27
N TYR A 60 -46.29 26.36 -9.98
CA TYR A 60 -46.99 27.15 -8.96
C TYR A 60 -46.33 28.52 -8.75
N LEU A 61 -45.00 28.56 -8.69
CA LEU A 61 -44.24 29.80 -8.52
C LEU A 61 -44.48 30.79 -9.67
N LEU A 62 -44.51 30.31 -10.91
CA LEU A 62 -44.81 31.12 -12.10
C LEU A 62 -46.28 31.59 -12.14
N GLY A 63 -47.19 30.89 -11.44
CA GLY A 63 -48.60 31.24 -11.31
C GLY A 63 -48.92 32.38 -10.33
N LEU A 64 -47.99 32.71 -9.41
CA LEU A 64 -48.20 33.71 -8.37
C LEU A 64 -48.36 35.14 -8.92
N LYS A 65 -49.33 35.90 -8.41
CA LYS A 65 -49.61 37.29 -8.83
C LYS A 65 -49.31 38.35 -7.75
N GLU A 66 -48.92 37.91 -6.56
CA GLU A 66 -48.66 38.79 -5.41
C GLU A 66 -47.35 39.56 -5.58
N GLU A 67 -47.12 40.63 -4.82
CA GLU A 67 -45.86 41.36 -4.88
C GLU A 67 -44.79 40.70 -4.00
N GLY A 68 -43.52 40.76 -4.42
CA GLY A 68 -42.38 40.29 -3.61
C GLY A 68 -42.09 38.79 -3.65
N TRP A 69 -42.90 37.94 -4.31
CA TRP A 69 -42.69 36.48 -4.34
C TRP A 69 -41.32 36.08 -4.92
N PHE A 70 -40.80 36.79 -5.93
CA PHE A 70 -39.51 36.45 -6.53
C PHE A 70 -38.36 36.73 -5.56
N ARG A 71 -38.46 37.83 -4.80
CA ARG A 71 -37.50 38.11 -3.73
C ARG A 71 -37.64 37.09 -2.59
N GLY A 72 -38.87 36.72 -2.23
CA GLY A 72 -39.14 35.63 -1.30
C GLY A 72 -38.51 34.30 -1.73
N PHE A 73 -38.60 33.96 -3.02
CA PHE A 73 -37.97 32.77 -3.60
C PHE A 73 -36.44 32.83 -3.52
N LEU A 74 -35.82 33.97 -3.88
CA LEU A 74 -34.37 34.15 -3.75
C LEU A 74 -33.92 34.05 -2.28
N ASP A 75 -34.63 34.69 -1.36
CA ASP A 75 -34.32 34.63 0.07
C ASP A 75 -34.49 33.20 0.61
N ALA A 76 -35.49 32.45 0.14
CA ALA A 76 -35.68 31.03 0.45
C ALA A 76 -34.52 30.17 -0.06
N LEU A 77 -34.06 30.35 -1.31
CA LEU A 77 -32.89 29.65 -1.84
C LEU A 77 -31.65 29.91 -0.98
N LYS A 78 -31.43 31.17 -0.59
CA LYS A 78 -30.28 31.56 0.23
C LYS A 78 -30.34 30.95 1.63
N GLN A 79 -31.50 30.96 2.29
CA GLN A 79 -31.69 30.42 3.63
C GLN A 79 -31.59 28.88 3.68
N SER A 80 -32.04 28.20 2.63
CA SER A 80 -31.92 26.74 2.51
C SER A 80 -30.56 26.27 2.00
N GLY A 81 -29.63 27.18 1.75
CA GLY A 81 -28.25 26.86 1.36
C GLY A 81 -28.02 26.67 -0.14
N TYR A 82 -28.98 26.97 -1.02
CA TYR A 82 -28.85 26.97 -2.49
C TYR A 82 -28.16 28.25 -3.02
N THR A 83 -26.97 28.55 -2.51
CA THR A 83 -26.24 29.78 -2.86
C THR A 83 -25.86 29.91 -4.34
N GLY A 84 -25.55 28.81 -5.03
CA GLY A 84 -25.20 28.84 -6.45
C GLY A 84 -26.44 29.06 -7.32
N LEU A 85 -27.56 28.45 -6.96
CA LEU A 85 -28.83 28.66 -7.64
C LEU A 85 -29.40 30.07 -7.37
N TYR A 86 -29.20 30.60 -6.15
CA TYR A 86 -29.51 31.99 -5.82
C TYR A 86 -28.73 32.96 -6.71
N GLU A 87 -27.40 32.82 -6.80
CA GLU A 87 -26.55 33.68 -7.62
C GLU A 87 -26.91 33.59 -9.11
N ALA A 88 -27.22 32.38 -9.61
CA ALA A 88 -27.61 32.17 -11.00
C ALA A 88 -28.97 32.79 -11.33
N CYS A 89 -29.95 32.69 -10.43
CA CYS A 89 -31.27 33.30 -10.61
C CYS A 89 -31.26 34.82 -10.43
N GLU A 90 -30.41 35.37 -9.56
CA GLU A 90 -30.29 36.82 -9.35
C GLU A 90 -29.60 37.51 -10.54
N ASN A 91 -28.57 36.88 -11.12
CA ASN A 91 -27.78 37.43 -12.23
C ASN A 91 -28.19 36.91 -13.62
N TRP A 92 -29.11 35.94 -13.68
CA TRP A 92 -29.50 35.20 -14.90
C TRP A 92 -28.31 34.55 -15.65
N ASP A 93 -27.30 34.09 -14.91
CA ASP A 93 -26.11 33.40 -15.45
C ASP A 93 -25.99 31.97 -14.88
N PHE A 94 -26.19 30.98 -15.75
CA PHE A 94 -26.17 29.56 -15.41
C PHE A 94 -24.91 28.83 -15.90
N GLN A 95 -23.90 29.54 -16.45
CA GLN A 95 -22.70 28.92 -17.01
C GLN A 95 -21.94 28.06 -15.99
N LYS A 96 -21.88 28.50 -14.72
CA LYS A 96 -21.24 27.75 -13.64
C LYS A 96 -21.94 26.40 -13.36
N ILE A 97 -23.27 26.38 -13.46
CA ILE A 97 -24.08 25.16 -13.26
C ILE A 97 -23.95 24.24 -14.48
N GLU A 98 -23.90 24.80 -15.70
CA GLU A 98 -23.70 24.03 -16.94
C GLU A 98 -22.36 23.27 -16.93
N LYS A 99 -21.26 23.91 -16.48
CA LYS A 99 -19.93 23.28 -16.39
C LYS A 99 -19.88 22.05 -15.48
N LEU A 100 -20.81 21.90 -14.54
CA LEU A 100 -20.88 20.74 -13.64
C LEU A 100 -21.41 19.48 -14.32
N GLU A 101 -22.07 19.60 -15.48
CA GLU A 101 -22.74 18.46 -16.12
C GLU A 101 -21.76 17.36 -16.54
N GLU A 102 -20.54 17.71 -16.96
CA GLU A 102 -19.49 16.75 -17.28
C GLU A 102 -19.10 15.87 -16.09
N HIS A 103 -18.95 16.45 -14.90
CA HIS A 103 -18.68 15.69 -13.68
C HIS A 103 -19.89 14.93 -13.21
N ARG A 104 -21.10 15.45 -13.42
CA ARG A 104 -22.33 14.72 -13.12
C ARG A 104 -22.40 13.45 -13.98
N LEU A 105 -22.05 13.53 -15.27
CA LEU A 105 -21.97 12.38 -16.17
C LEU A 105 -20.90 11.38 -15.73
N LEU A 106 -19.72 11.85 -15.33
CA LEU A 106 -18.67 10.99 -14.79
C LEU A 106 -19.05 10.32 -13.46
N LEU A 107 -19.68 11.05 -12.54
CA LEU A 107 -20.15 10.47 -11.26
C LEU A 107 -21.21 9.43 -11.53
N LYS A 108 -22.11 9.68 -12.49
CA LYS A 108 -23.04 8.66 -12.97
C LYS A 108 -22.31 7.44 -13.53
N ARG A 109 -21.25 7.60 -14.33
CA ARG A 109 -20.43 6.50 -14.89
C ARG A 109 -19.72 5.67 -13.82
N LEU A 110 -19.19 6.33 -12.79
CA LEU A 110 -18.36 5.70 -11.76
C LEU A 110 -19.10 5.39 -10.47
N GLN A 111 -20.38 5.76 -10.38
CA GLN A 111 -21.27 5.48 -9.26
C GLN A 111 -21.12 4.05 -8.71
N PRO A 112 -21.02 2.98 -9.53
CA PRO A 112 -20.85 1.60 -9.03
C PRO A 112 -19.58 1.39 -8.20
N GLU A 113 -18.45 1.90 -8.69
CA GLU A 113 -17.16 1.79 -8.03
C GLU A 113 -17.09 2.77 -6.84
N PHE A 114 -17.80 3.91 -6.91
CA PHE A 114 -17.88 4.88 -5.83
C PHE A 114 -18.60 4.26 -4.64
N LYS A 115 -19.79 3.73 -4.90
CA LYS A 115 -20.63 3.02 -3.94
C LYS A 115 -19.88 1.86 -3.26
N THR A 116 -19.08 1.09 -4.00
CA THR A 116 -18.41 -0.11 -3.47
C THR A 116 -17.07 0.14 -2.78
N ARG A 117 -16.34 1.21 -3.15
CA ARG A 117 -14.98 1.48 -2.63
C ARG A 117 -14.92 2.62 -1.61
N ILE A 118 -15.97 3.43 -1.49
CA ILE A 118 -15.94 4.65 -0.66
C ILE A 118 -16.65 4.45 0.68
N ASN A 119 -15.97 4.90 1.74
CA ASN A 119 -16.59 5.10 3.04
C ASN A 119 -17.08 6.56 3.18
N PRO A 120 -18.39 6.82 3.23
CA PRO A 120 -18.93 8.17 3.30
C PRO A 120 -18.53 8.90 4.57
N THR A 121 -18.34 8.20 5.70
CA THR A 121 -18.01 8.85 6.98
C THR A 121 -16.65 9.52 6.94
N ASP A 122 -15.74 9.00 6.12
CA ASP A 122 -14.37 9.49 5.99
C ASP A 122 -14.32 10.69 5.01
N ILE A 123 -15.22 10.71 4.03
CA ILE A 123 -15.30 11.74 2.98
C ILE A 123 -16.21 12.91 3.34
N LEU A 124 -17.34 12.64 4.01
CA LEU A 124 -18.38 13.63 4.31
C LEU A 124 -17.87 14.88 5.04
N PRO A 125 -16.94 14.81 6.01
CA PRO A 125 -16.39 16.01 6.64
C PRO A 125 -15.78 16.98 5.63
N GLU A 126 -15.07 16.44 4.63
CA GLU A 126 -14.35 17.23 3.63
C GLU A 126 -15.28 17.82 2.55
N ILE A 127 -16.39 17.16 2.24
CA ILE A 127 -17.35 17.61 1.21
C ILE A 127 -18.62 18.26 1.77
N SER A 128 -18.73 18.40 3.10
CA SER A 128 -19.90 18.95 3.78
C SER A 128 -20.31 20.34 3.25
N HIS A 129 -19.33 21.18 2.91
CA HIS A 129 -19.55 22.51 2.34
C HIS A 129 -20.04 22.51 0.88
N CYS A 130 -20.03 21.35 0.22
CA CYS A 130 -20.51 21.16 -1.16
C CYS A 130 -21.97 20.67 -1.21
N LEU A 131 -22.51 20.31 -0.05
CA LEU A 131 -23.85 19.79 0.14
C LEU A 131 -24.63 20.74 1.05
N ILE A 132 -25.94 20.58 1.09
CA ILE A 132 -26.77 21.31 2.03
C ILE A 132 -26.64 20.64 3.42
N ASN A 133 -26.72 21.42 4.50
CA ASN A 133 -26.59 20.89 5.87
C ASN A 133 -27.56 19.74 6.16
N GLN A 134 -28.79 19.85 5.64
CA GLN A 134 -29.82 18.82 5.78
C GLN A 134 -29.44 17.53 5.02
N GLU A 135 -28.85 17.64 3.82
CA GLU A 135 -28.33 16.49 3.07
C GLU A 135 -27.17 15.79 3.78
N CYS A 136 -26.27 16.54 4.42
CA CYS A 136 -25.19 15.96 5.21
C CYS A 136 -25.72 15.11 6.36
N GLU A 137 -26.75 15.59 7.05
CA GLU A 137 -27.36 14.85 8.15
C GLU A 137 -28.12 13.62 7.66
N GLU A 138 -28.84 13.74 6.54
CA GLU A 138 -29.45 12.59 5.87
C GLU A 138 -28.42 11.52 5.48
N ILE A 139 -27.25 11.91 4.93
CA ILE A 139 -26.18 10.97 4.60
C ILE A 139 -25.68 10.24 5.86
N ARG A 140 -25.45 10.95 6.97
CA ARG A 140 -25.02 10.31 8.25
C ARG A 140 -26.08 9.36 8.79
N GLN A 141 -27.35 9.74 8.71
CA GLN A 141 -28.47 8.89 9.13
C GLN A 141 -28.58 7.65 8.24
N VAL A 142 -28.40 7.79 6.93
CA VAL A 142 -28.40 6.66 5.99
C VAL A 142 -27.20 5.74 6.23
N CYS A 143 -26.00 6.28 6.49
CA CYS A 143 -24.83 5.49 6.90
C CYS A 143 -25.11 4.66 8.15
N SER A 144 -25.79 5.24 9.14
CA SER A 144 -26.09 4.59 10.42
C SER A 144 -27.22 3.57 10.32
N ASN A 145 -28.28 3.86 9.55
CA ASN A 145 -29.49 3.06 9.49
C ASN A 145 -29.48 2.01 8.36
N LYS A 146 -28.84 2.32 7.23
CA LYS A 146 -28.81 1.50 6.01
C LYS A 146 -27.40 1.05 5.62
N GLY A 147 -26.35 1.53 6.27
CA GLY A 147 -24.96 1.10 6.05
C GLY A 147 -24.17 1.98 5.08
N MET A 148 -22.86 1.75 5.01
CA MET A 148 -21.91 2.64 4.33
C MET A 148 -22.12 2.75 2.83
N MET A 149 -22.46 1.64 2.17
CA MET A 149 -22.74 1.64 0.73
C MET A 149 -23.97 2.50 0.39
N ALA A 150 -25.00 2.46 1.25
CA ALA A 150 -26.21 3.28 1.11
C ALA A 150 -25.91 4.77 1.31
N GLY A 151 -25.07 5.08 2.30
CA GLY A 151 -24.60 6.43 2.51
C GLY A 151 -23.77 6.96 1.34
N ALA A 152 -22.96 6.11 0.71
CA ALA A 152 -22.12 6.48 -0.44
C ALA A 152 -22.96 6.81 -1.65
N GLU A 153 -24.05 6.08 -1.84
CA GLU A 153 -24.96 6.36 -2.94
C GLU A 153 -25.83 7.59 -2.67
N LYS A 154 -26.35 7.77 -1.44
CA LYS A 154 -27.03 9.02 -1.07
C LYS A 154 -26.11 10.24 -1.24
N MET A 155 -24.84 10.07 -0.92
CA MET A 155 -23.81 11.08 -1.18
C MET A 155 -23.66 11.38 -2.68
N VAL A 156 -23.65 10.36 -3.55
CA VAL A 156 -23.66 10.57 -5.01
C VAL A 156 -24.92 11.30 -5.46
N GLU A 157 -26.11 10.94 -4.97
CA GLU A 157 -27.38 11.61 -5.27
C GLU A 157 -27.32 13.11 -4.94
N CYS A 158 -26.85 13.46 -3.74
CA CYS A 158 -26.71 14.85 -3.31
C CYS A 158 -25.65 15.60 -4.14
N LEU A 159 -24.51 14.97 -4.44
CA LEU A 159 -23.46 15.58 -5.27
C LEU A 159 -23.91 15.82 -6.72
N LEU A 160 -24.72 14.91 -7.28
CA LEU A 160 -25.31 15.09 -8.61
C LEU A 160 -26.25 16.31 -8.68
N ARG A 161 -26.88 16.69 -7.57
CA ARG A 161 -27.77 17.85 -7.47
C ARG A 161 -27.08 19.11 -6.93
N SER A 162 -25.83 19.00 -6.50
CA SER A 162 -25.11 20.13 -5.93
C SER A 162 -25.03 21.30 -6.92
N ASP A 163 -25.39 22.49 -6.43
CA ASP A 163 -25.28 23.78 -7.13
C ASP A 163 -23.91 24.44 -6.91
N LYS A 164 -22.99 23.76 -6.20
CA LYS A 164 -21.69 24.31 -5.81
C LYS A 164 -20.64 23.97 -6.87
N GLU A 165 -20.12 24.99 -7.54
CA GLU A 165 -19.08 24.84 -8.58
C GLU A 165 -17.86 24.02 -8.13
N ASN A 166 -17.55 24.03 -6.83
CA ASN A 166 -16.39 23.33 -6.26
C ASN A 166 -16.63 21.87 -5.88
N TRP A 167 -17.86 21.34 -5.93
CA TRP A 167 -18.14 19.97 -5.46
C TRP A 167 -17.30 18.88 -6.14
N PRO A 168 -17.04 18.91 -7.47
CA PRO A 168 -16.22 17.86 -8.10
C PRO A 168 -14.76 17.92 -7.65
N LYS A 169 -14.28 19.14 -7.35
CA LYS A 169 -12.93 19.42 -6.86
C LYS A 169 -12.79 19.04 -5.38
N ALA A 170 -13.83 19.23 -4.58
CA ALA A 170 -13.86 18.84 -3.16
C ALA A 170 -13.98 17.32 -3.01
N LEU A 171 -14.88 16.68 -3.77
CA LEU A 171 -15.00 15.22 -3.82
C LEU A 171 -13.66 14.57 -4.17
N LYS A 172 -12.98 15.10 -5.18
CA LYS A 172 -11.67 14.63 -5.56
C LYS A 172 -10.63 14.74 -4.44
N LEU A 173 -10.57 15.89 -3.76
CA LEU A 173 -9.64 16.09 -2.64
C LEU A 173 -9.93 15.11 -1.50
N ALA A 174 -11.20 14.90 -1.19
CA ALA A 174 -11.60 13.98 -0.14
C ALA A 174 -11.21 12.53 -0.50
N LEU A 175 -11.44 12.12 -1.75
CA LEU A 175 -11.02 10.82 -2.27
C LEU A 175 -9.49 10.62 -2.22
N GLU A 176 -8.71 11.66 -2.49
CA GLU A 176 -7.24 11.61 -2.44
C GLU A 176 -6.68 11.67 -1.02
N LYS A 177 -7.34 12.38 -0.10
CA LYS A 177 -6.96 12.47 1.32
C LYS A 177 -7.10 11.13 2.02
N GLU A 178 -8.16 10.40 1.69
CA GLU A 178 -8.38 9.02 2.11
C GLU A 178 -7.65 8.02 1.20
N GLU A 179 -6.79 8.50 0.29
CA GLU A 179 -5.98 7.74 -0.69
C GLU A 179 -6.74 6.62 -1.46
N SER A 180 -8.07 6.68 -1.54
CA SER A 180 -8.91 5.59 -2.05
C SER A 180 -8.50 5.18 -3.47
N ASN A 181 -8.39 3.87 -3.75
CA ASN A 181 -8.11 3.36 -5.10
C ASN A 181 -9.17 3.78 -6.14
N PHE A 182 -10.29 4.36 -5.70
CA PHE A 182 -11.29 4.98 -6.57
C PHE A 182 -10.84 6.32 -7.17
N SER A 183 -9.90 7.04 -6.53
CA SER A 183 -9.39 8.33 -7.03
C SER A 183 -8.76 8.21 -8.42
N GLU A 184 -8.21 7.04 -8.74
CA GLU A 184 -7.64 6.69 -10.04
C GLU A 184 -8.69 6.66 -11.17
N LEU A 185 -9.98 6.44 -10.83
CA LEU A 185 -11.08 6.33 -11.78
C LEU A 185 -11.79 7.66 -12.06
N TRP A 186 -11.73 8.65 -11.15
CA TRP A 186 -12.54 9.88 -11.12
C TRP A 186 -12.19 10.96 -12.18
N HIS A 187 -12.13 10.63 -13.49
CA HIS A 187 -11.57 11.49 -14.56
C HIS A 187 -12.40 11.65 -15.87
N VAL A 188 -12.67 12.89 -16.33
CA VAL A 188 -13.33 13.24 -17.62
C VAL A 188 -12.30 13.79 -18.61
N GLU A 189 -12.28 13.25 -19.85
CA GLU A 189 -11.58 13.83 -21.02
C GLU A 189 -12.59 14.25 -22.09
N GLU A 190 -12.41 15.45 -22.66
CA GLU A 190 -12.99 15.83 -23.95
C GLU A 190 -11.88 15.83 -25.04
N GLY A 191 -12.12 15.15 -26.17
CA GLY A 191 -11.55 15.53 -27.49
C GLY A 191 -10.46 14.63 -28.11
N ALA A 192 -10.85 13.88 -29.17
CA ALA A 192 -10.24 12.79 -29.99
C ALA A 192 -8.86 13.09 -30.70
N LYS A 193 -8.11 12.16 -31.34
CA LYS A 193 -8.44 11.06 -32.29
C LYS A 193 -7.30 10.02 -32.50
N ASP A 194 -7.71 8.79 -32.86
CA ASP A 194 -7.13 7.70 -33.69
C ASP A 194 -5.61 7.38 -33.67
N VAL A 195 -5.24 6.11 -33.45
CA VAL A 195 -4.29 5.29 -34.26
C VAL A 195 -4.31 3.81 -33.77
N LYS A 196 -4.02 2.90 -34.71
CA LYS A 196 -4.22 1.44 -34.77
C LYS A 196 -3.28 0.61 -33.89
N SER A 197 -3.73 -0.61 -33.59
CA SER A 197 -3.06 -1.70 -32.87
C SER A 197 -2.04 -2.46 -33.72
N GLU A 198 -0.81 -2.64 -33.21
CA GLU A 198 0.11 -3.72 -33.61
C GLU A 198 0.74 -4.39 -32.36
N ASP A 199 0.49 -5.69 -32.29
CA ASP A 199 1.24 -6.83 -31.74
C ASP A 199 2.03 -6.72 -30.41
N LEU A 200 1.50 -7.40 -29.40
CA LEU A 200 2.20 -7.81 -28.17
C LEU A 200 2.39 -9.33 -28.19
N GLU A 201 3.58 -9.79 -28.56
CA GLU A 201 4.09 -11.11 -28.18
C GLU A 201 5.28 -10.98 -27.24
N ASN A 202 5.24 -11.84 -26.22
CA ASN A 202 6.30 -12.29 -25.34
C ASN A 202 6.92 -11.27 -24.36
N ASP A 203 6.47 -11.36 -23.11
CA ASP A 203 7.40 -11.42 -21.97
C ASP A 203 6.80 -12.30 -20.87
N GLU A 204 7.36 -13.49 -20.72
CA GLU A 204 7.18 -14.36 -19.55
C GLU A 204 7.79 -13.67 -18.33
N ILE A 205 6.96 -13.06 -17.49
CA ILE A 205 7.44 -12.43 -16.26
C ILE A 205 7.58 -13.49 -15.16
N GLU A 206 8.84 -13.85 -14.93
CA GLU A 206 9.37 -14.46 -13.72
C GLU A 206 8.83 -13.75 -12.47
N THR A 207 8.24 -14.52 -11.56
CA THR A 207 7.82 -14.06 -10.23
C THR A 207 9.01 -13.93 -9.29
N SER A 208 9.87 -12.94 -9.57
CA SER A 208 11.00 -12.53 -8.72
C SER A 208 11.14 -11.01 -8.65
N GLU A 209 10.02 -10.30 -8.55
CA GLU A 209 10.03 -8.87 -8.23
C GLU A 209 9.70 -8.61 -6.76
N VAL A 210 10.75 -8.29 -6.00
CA VAL A 210 10.63 -7.55 -4.74
C VAL A 210 10.00 -6.21 -5.09
N GLN A 211 8.70 -6.09 -4.86
CA GLN A 211 7.98 -4.83 -4.96
C GLN A 211 8.56 -3.85 -3.93
N ILE A 212 9.32 -2.88 -4.43
CA ILE A 212 9.73 -1.70 -3.67
C ILE A 212 8.47 -0.85 -3.46
N TYR A 213 7.83 -0.99 -2.30
CA TYR A 213 6.84 -0.02 -1.83
C TYR A 213 7.56 1.06 -1.04
N TYR A 214 7.52 2.30 -1.54
CA TYR A 214 7.70 3.48 -0.70
C TYR A 214 6.45 3.58 0.19
N GLN A 215 6.60 3.29 1.48
CA GLN A 215 5.58 3.56 2.49
C GLN A 215 5.99 4.82 3.25
N GLU A 216 5.21 5.88 3.07
CA GLU A 216 5.27 7.09 3.88
C GLU A 216 4.52 6.86 5.20
N GLU A 217 5.17 7.06 6.35
CA GLU A 217 4.57 6.89 7.69
C GLU A 217 3.86 8.18 8.17
N PRO A 218 2.81 8.07 9.01
CA PRO A 218 2.24 9.20 9.76
C PRO A 218 2.76 9.28 11.21
N GLU A 219 2.94 10.49 11.73
CA GLU A 219 3.24 10.77 13.14
C GLU A 219 2.00 10.79 14.03
N SER A 220 2.24 10.42 15.29
CA SER A 220 1.36 10.41 16.46
C SER A 220 1.06 11.80 17.00
N GLN A 221 -0.20 12.04 17.39
CA GLN A 221 -0.56 13.15 18.27
C GLN A 221 0.03 12.93 19.67
N ASN A 222 0.66 13.98 20.21
CA ASN A 222 1.08 14.06 21.61
C ASN A 222 -0.14 13.89 22.53
N LEU A 223 -0.15 12.80 23.31
CA LEU A 223 -0.97 12.68 24.52
C LEU A 223 -0.03 12.48 25.70
N SER A 224 0.58 13.57 26.14
CA SER A 224 0.95 13.70 27.55
C SER A 224 -0.33 14.06 28.30
N GLN A 225 -0.54 13.42 29.47
CA GLN A 225 -1.68 13.54 30.39
C GLN A 225 -2.83 12.54 30.18
N SER A 226 -2.63 11.31 30.63
CA SER A 226 -3.64 10.66 31.48
C SER A 226 -2.95 9.87 32.60
N SER A 227 -3.30 10.23 33.83
CA SER A 227 -2.81 9.64 35.07
C SER A 227 -3.68 8.43 35.43
N CYS A 228 -3.21 7.22 35.13
CA CYS A 228 -3.73 6.00 35.77
C CYS A 228 -2.57 5.03 36.03
N LEU A 229 -2.21 4.90 37.31
CA LEU A 229 -1.27 3.91 37.85
C LEU A 229 -1.80 2.49 37.58
N PRO A 230 -1.05 1.60 36.91
CA PRO A 230 -1.33 0.18 36.97
C PRO A 230 -0.82 -0.38 38.29
N ALA A 231 -1.70 -1.09 38.99
CA ALA A 231 -1.40 -1.77 40.25
C ALA A 231 -0.13 -2.62 40.16
N GLU A 232 0.66 -2.54 41.23
CA GLU A 232 1.91 -3.26 41.44
C GLU A 232 1.73 -4.76 41.26
N VAL A 233 2.29 -5.30 40.17
CA VAL A 233 2.74 -6.69 40.12
C VAL A 233 4.24 -6.65 39.87
N SER A 234 4.97 -7.11 40.88
CA SER A 234 6.42 -7.15 40.98
C SER A 234 7.08 -7.85 39.78
N HIS A 235 7.58 -7.08 38.82
CA HIS A 235 8.61 -7.51 37.89
C HIS A 235 9.97 -6.99 38.35
N THR A 236 10.46 -7.53 39.45
CA THR A 236 11.88 -7.59 39.76
C THR A 236 12.55 -8.57 38.81
N ASN A 237 12.83 -8.17 37.58
CA ASN A 237 13.95 -8.73 36.82
C ASN A 237 15.11 -7.75 36.96
N SER A 238 15.78 -7.81 38.11
CA SER A 238 17.16 -7.37 38.23
C SER A 238 17.97 -8.05 37.12
N PHE A 239 18.47 -7.29 36.17
CA PHE A 239 19.35 -7.78 35.10
C PHE A 239 20.65 -8.27 35.75
N SER A 240 20.69 -9.55 36.12
CA SER A 240 21.96 -10.25 36.32
C SER A 240 22.80 -10.07 35.06
N PRO A 241 24.12 -9.82 35.14
CA PRO A 241 24.97 -9.73 33.96
C PRO A 241 24.74 -11.01 33.13
N LEU A 242 24.13 -10.87 31.95
CA LEU A 242 23.85 -11.99 31.06
C LEU A 242 25.19 -12.65 30.77
N LYS A 243 25.39 -13.86 31.33
CA LYS A 243 26.59 -14.64 31.09
C LYS A 243 26.61 -14.98 29.60
N THR A 244 27.61 -14.45 28.91
CA THR A 244 27.83 -14.75 27.49
C THR A 244 28.06 -16.24 27.31
N ARG A 245 27.38 -16.82 26.32
CA ARG A 245 27.56 -18.24 25.94
C ARG A 245 28.83 -18.43 25.11
N ASN A 246 29.39 -19.64 25.11
CA ASN A 246 30.65 -19.89 24.41
C ASN A 246 30.50 -19.70 22.89
N TYR A 247 29.41 -20.19 22.31
CA TYR A 247 29.14 -19.98 20.88
C TYR A 247 28.97 -18.49 20.52
N GLN A 248 28.52 -17.64 21.45
CA GLN A 248 28.38 -16.20 21.20
C GLN A 248 29.74 -15.51 21.16
N LEU A 249 30.69 -15.96 22.00
CA LEU A 249 32.09 -15.52 21.95
C LEU A 249 32.77 -16.00 20.67
N GLU A 250 32.53 -17.25 20.28
CA GLU A 250 33.04 -17.84 19.03
C GLU A 250 32.60 -17.01 17.81
N LEU A 251 31.31 -16.67 17.71
CA LEU A 251 30.78 -15.83 16.64
C LEU A 251 31.36 -14.40 16.66
N ALA A 252 31.63 -13.84 17.84
CA ALA A 252 32.16 -12.50 18.00
C ALA A 252 33.67 -12.40 17.72
N LEU A 253 34.43 -13.49 17.90
CA LEU A 253 35.88 -13.47 17.91
C LEU A 253 36.52 -12.90 16.63
N PRO A 254 36.11 -13.29 15.40
CA PRO A 254 36.70 -12.71 14.19
C PRO A 254 36.48 -11.19 14.10
N ALA A 255 35.30 -10.72 14.51
CA ALA A 255 34.96 -9.31 14.55
C ALA A 255 35.74 -8.57 15.66
N MET A 256 35.93 -9.16 16.83
CA MET A 256 36.74 -8.58 17.90
C MET A 256 38.21 -8.43 17.49
N ASN A 257 38.71 -9.34 16.64
CA ASN A 257 40.04 -9.26 16.02
C ASN A 257 40.14 -8.22 14.89
N GLY A 258 39.09 -7.42 14.66
CA GLY A 258 39.09 -6.34 13.66
C GLY A 258 38.81 -6.78 12.22
N LYS A 259 38.41 -8.05 11.99
CA LYS A 259 38.08 -8.54 10.65
C LYS A 259 36.66 -8.16 10.25
N ASN A 260 36.47 -7.79 8.97
CA ASN A 260 35.14 -7.65 8.41
C ASN A 260 34.48 -9.02 8.31
N THR A 261 33.31 -9.17 8.94
CA THR A 261 32.75 -10.50 9.24
C THR A 261 31.25 -10.56 8.95
N VAL A 262 30.82 -11.58 8.21
CA VAL A 262 29.40 -11.98 8.13
C VAL A 262 29.13 -13.05 9.17
N ILE A 263 28.33 -12.72 10.17
CA ILE A 263 27.88 -13.63 11.22
C ILE A 263 26.57 -14.29 10.76
N CYS A 264 26.67 -15.55 10.36
CA CYS A 264 25.54 -16.37 9.92
C CYS A 264 25.16 -17.34 11.03
N ALA A 265 24.11 -17.01 11.78
CA ALA A 265 23.65 -17.83 12.91
C ALA A 265 22.11 -17.85 13.01
N PRO A 266 21.50 -18.99 13.42
CA PRO A 266 20.05 -19.16 13.45
C PRO A 266 19.28 -18.04 14.18
N THR A 267 18.01 -17.83 13.81
CA THR A 267 17.15 -16.89 14.54
C THR A 267 16.96 -17.33 15.99
N GLY A 268 17.12 -16.42 16.95
CA GLY A 268 17.00 -16.73 18.38
C GLY A 268 18.29 -17.09 19.11
N CYS A 269 19.43 -17.26 18.43
CA CYS A 269 20.73 -17.48 19.09
C CYS A 269 21.29 -16.22 19.81
N GLY A 270 20.60 -15.08 19.70
CA GLY A 270 21.04 -13.83 20.30
C GLY A 270 22.06 -13.05 19.44
N LYS A 271 21.90 -13.01 18.11
CA LYS A 271 22.69 -12.16 17.21
C LYS A 271 22.79 -10.70 17.68
N THR A 272 21.70 -10.14 18.21
CA THR A 272 21.68 -8.81 18.84
C THR A 272 22.65 -8.70 20.02
N PHE A 273 22.77 -9.75 20.83
CA PHE A 273 23.71 -9.74 21.95
C PHE A 273 25.16 -9.87 21.46
N VAL A 274 25.41 -10.69 20.43
CA VAL A 274 26.72 -10.77 19.75
C VAL A 274 27.15 -9.40 19.21
N SER A 275 26.24 -8.64 18.60
CA SER A 275 26.56 -7.29 18.12
C SER A 275 26.84 -6.29 19.25
N VAL A 276 26.16 -6.43 20.40
CA VAL A 276 26.47 -5.66 21.62
C VAL A 276 27.89 -5.98 22.12
N LEU A 277 28.29 -7.26 22.17
CA LEU A 277 29.63 -7.66 22.59
C LEU A 277 30.73 -7.11 21.68
N ILE A 278 30.52 -7.21 20.36
CA ILE A 278 31.44 -6.66 19.36
C ILE A 278 31.56 -5.14 19.51
N CYS A 279 30.42 -4.46 19.67
CA CYS A 279 30.38 -3.01 19.87
C CYS A 279 31.10 -2.58 21.15
N GLU A 280 30.88 -3.29 22.27
CA GLU A 280 31.55 -3.00 23.53
C GLU A 280 33.07 -3.19 23.44
N HIS A 281 33.53 -4.31 22.87
CA HIS A 281 34.95 -4.56 22.66
C HIS A 281 35.57 -3.50 21.72
N HIS A 282 34.85 -3.18 20.64
CA HIS A 282 35.29 -2.19 19.67
C HIS A 282 35.45 -0.80 20.27
N LEU A 283 34.51 -0.35 21.12
CA LEU A 283 34.60 0.95 21.77
C LEU A 283 35.70 0.99 22.85
N LYS A 284 35.88 -0.11 23.60
CA LYS A 284 36.91 -0.22 24.65
C LYS A 284 38.34 -0.25 24.11
N LYS A 285 38.55 -0.65 22.85
CA LYS A 285 39.90 -0.75 22.26
C LYS A 285 40.54 0.62 21.98
N PHE A 286 39.75 1.70 21.94
CA PHE A 286 40.28 3.03 21.62
C PHE A 286 40.99 3.66 22.84
N PRO A 287 42.22 4.19 22.67
CA PRO A 287 42.96 4.87 23.73
C PRO A 287 42.25 6.13 24.25
N GLN A 288 42.60 6.58 25.46
CA GLN A 288 42.14 7.86 26.00
C GLN A 288 42.43 9.01 25.02
N GLY A 289 41.38 9.71 24.60
CA GLY A 289 41.45 10.82 23.63
C GLY A 289 40.99 10.46 22.22
N GLN A 290 40.94 9.19 21.85
CA GLN A 290 40.27 8.71 20.64
C GLN A 290 38.92 8.07 21.00
N ARG A 291 37.92 8.24 20.14
CA ARG A 291 36.60 7.64 20.35
C ARG A 291 36.18 6.86 19.12
N GLY A 292 35.86 5.58 19.34
CA GLY A 292 35.16 4.80 18.34
C GLY A 292 33.75 5.37 18.12
N LYS A 293 33.29 5.26 16.87
CA LYS A 293 31.91 5.59 16.49
C LYS A 293 31.29 4.40 15.76
N VAL A 294 30.11 3.99 16.22
CA VAL A 294 29.41 2.79 15.74
C VAL A 294 28.09 3.19 15.11
N VAL A 295 27.76 2.60 13.97
CA VAL A 295 26.43 2.68 13.37
C VAL A 295 25.82 1.29 13.23
N PHE A 296 24.57 1.15 13.63
CA PHE A 296 23.77 -0.07 13.49
C PHE A 296 22.60 0.20 12.55
N PHE A 297 22.47 -0.59 11.50
CA PHE A 297 21.38 -0.46 10.54
C PHE A 297 20.25 -1.45 10.82
N ALA A 298 19.02 -0.92 10.86
CA ALA A 298 17.80 -1.70 10.96
C ALA A 298 16.85 -1.33 9.82
N VAL A 299 16.37 -2.33 9.06
CA VAL A 299 15.52 -2.11 7.88
C VAL A 299 14.11 -1.68 8.27
N GLN A 300 13.51 -2.33 9.26
CA GLN A 300 12.13 -2.11 9.67
C GLN A 300 12.05 -1.23 10.93
N ILE A 301 11.04 -0.37 11.04
CA ILE A 301 10.85 0.52 12.20
C ILE A 301 10.68 -0.24 13.53
N PRO A 302 9.90 -1.33 13.63
CA PRO A 302 9.84 -2.11 14.87
C PRO A 302 11.20 -2.63 15.32
N VAL A 303 12.04 -3.06 14.37
CA VAL A 303 13.42 -3.49 14.64
C VAL A 303 14.25 -2.31 15.12
N TYR A 304 14.20 -1.19 14.41
CA TYR A 304 14.92 0.03 14.77
C TYR A 304 14.61 0.46 16.22
N GLU A 305 13.33 0.51 16.60
CA GLU A 305 12.92 0.88 17.96
C GLU A 305 13.40 -0.14 19.01
N GLN A 306 13.30 -1.44 18.69
CA GLN A 306 13.80 -2.51 19.55
C GLN A 306 15.31 -2.37 19.79
N GLN A 307 16.09 -2.21 18.72
CA GLN A 307 17.54 -2.12 18.79
C GLN A 307 17.98 -0.84 19.50
N LYS A 308 17.34 0.30 19.22
CA LYS A 308 17.55 1.55 19.96
C LYS A 308 17.34 1.36 21.45
N SER A 309 16.25 0.71 21.85
CA SER A 309 15.99 0.44 23.27
C SER A 309 17.07 -0.45 23.91
N VAL A 310 17.48 -1.53 23.22
CA VAL A 310 18.49 -2.47 23.73
C VAL A 310 19.86 -1.80 23.87
N PHE A 311 20.33 -1.10 22.83
CA PHE A 311 21.63 -0.44 22.85
C PHE A 311 21.67 0.70 23.86
N SER A 312 20.63 1.54 23.94
CA SER A 312 20.58 2.65 24.91
C SER A 312 20.69 2.12 26.34
N LYS A 313 19.84 1.14 26.71
CA LYS A 313 19.87 0.52 28.05
C LYS A 313 21.22 -0.11 28.40
N TYR A 314 21.91 -0.72 27.43
CA TYR A 314 23.18 -1.41 27.68
C TYR A 314 24.37 -0.46 27.77
N PHE A 315 24.44 0.56 26.91
CA PHE A 315 25.62 1.41 26.72
C PHE A 315 25.57 2.74 27.48
N GLU A 316 24.40 3.29 27.77
CA GLU A 316 24.28 4.54 28.57
C GLU A 316 24.83 4.36 29.98
N ARG A 317 24.61 3.18 30.59
CA ARG A 317 25.22 2.81 31.89
C ARG A 317 26.74 2.70 31.86
N LEU A 318 27.33 2.55 30.66
CA LEU A 318 28.78 2.53 30.44
C LEU A 318 29.33 3.92 30.08
N GLY A 319 28.47 4.96 30.06
CA GLY A 319 28.85 6.33 29.76
C GLY A 319 28.90 6.70 28.28
N TYR A 320 28.42 5.82 27.38
CA TYR A 320 28.33 6.13 25.95
C TYR A 320 27.01 6.79 25.59
N ARG A 321 27.05 7.70 24.61
CA ARG A 321 25.87 8.38 24.08
C ARG A 321 25.28 7.58 22.93
N VAL A 322 24.00 7.22 23.06
CA VAL A 322 23.26 6.45 22.05
C VAL A 322 22.16 7.32 21.46
N ALA A 323 22.10 7.40 20.14
CA ALA A 323 21.02 8.07 19.42
C ALA A 323 20.41 7.15 18.37
N GLY A 324 19.21 7.50 17.93
CA GLY A 324 18.56 6.83 16.80
C GLY A 324 17.97 7.86 15.84
N ILE A 325 18.10 7.62 14.55
CA ILE A 325 17.44 8.39 13.50
C ILE A 325 16.68 7.43 12.58
N SER A 326 15.37 7.64 12.47
CA SER A 326 14.46 6.99 11.52
C SER A 326 13.90 8.03 10.53
N GLY A 327 13.20 7.56 9.50
CA GLY A 327 12.61 8.43 8.47
C GLY A 327 11.64 9.48 9.05
N THR A 328 11.06 9.23 10.23
CA THR A 328 10.21 10.20 10.93
C THR A 328 11.01 11.32 11.61
N THR A 329 12.20 11.04 12.12
CA THR A 329 13.01 12.00 12.88
C THR A 329 14.05 12.75 12.05
N ALA A 330 14.42 12.23 10.87
CA ALA A 330 15.61 12.67 10.12
C ALA A 330 15.59 14.15 9.70
N GLU A 331 14.40 14.73 9.50
CA GLU A 331 14.23 16.11 9.02
C GLU A 331 14.19 17.15 10.14
N GLN A 332 13.86 16.71 11.36
CA GLN A 332 13.75 17.60 12.52
C GLN A 332 15.11 17.81 13.19
N VAL A 333 16.16 17.15 12.71
CA VAL A 333 17.45 17.07 13.39
C VAL A 333 18.64 17.23 12.45
N PRO A 334 19.70 17.94 12.87
CA PRO A 334 20.95 18.00 12.11
C PRO A 334 21.68 16.66 12.18
N VAL A 335 21.46 15.78 11.18
CA VAL A 335 22.00 14.42 11.12
C VAL A 335 23.50 14.38 11.40
N ARG A 336 24.28 15.28 10.78
CA ARG A 336 25.73 15.38 11.01
C ARG A 336 26.07 15.62 12.48
N GLN A 337 25.40 16.55 13.15
CA GLN A 337 25.65 16.85 14.56
C GLN A 337 25.24 15.69 15.46
N ILE A 338 24.13 15.00 15.17
CA ILE A 338 23.76 13.79 15.93
C ILE A 338 24.83 12.73 15.77
N VAL A 339 25.29 12.48 14.54
CA VAL A 339 26.34 11.51 14.28
C VAL A 339 27.63 11.91 15.00
N GLU A 340 28.06 13.16 14.95
CA GLU A 340 29.27 13.64 15.64
C GLU A 340 29.15 13.56 17.18
N ASN A 341 27.99 13.95 17.73
CA ASN A 341 27.73 14.04 19.17
C ASN A 341 27.31 12.72 19.83
N ASN A 342 27.23 11.61 19.10
CA ASN A 342 26.90 10.31 19.69
C ASN A 342 27.97 9.28 19.35
N ASP A 343 28.14 8.30 20.24
CA ASP A 343 29.15 7.26 20.09
C ASP A 343 28.53 6.04 19.36
N ILE A 344 27.23 5.81 19.56
CA ILE A 344 26.46 4.76 18.88
C ILE A 344 25.21 5.37 18.23
N ILE A 345 24.99 5.07 16.95
CA ILE A 345 23.84 5.56 16.19
C ILE A 345 23.08 4.39 15.58
N ILE A 346 21.80 4.25 15.92
CA ILE A 346 20.89 3.31 15.25
C ILE A 346 20.22 4.04 14.09
N LEU A 347 20.28 3.50 12.87
CA LEU A 347 19.76 4.16 11.66
C LEU A 347 18.88 3.23 10.83
N THR A 348 17.86 3.81 10.19
CA THR A 348 17.34 3.21 8.96
C THR A 348 18.29 3.54 7.81
N PRO A 349 18.67 2.57 6.96
CA PRO A 349 19.78 2.73 6.02
C PRO A 349 19.56 3.81 4.96
N GLN A 350 18.31 4.06 4.57
CA GLN A 350 17.99 5.08 3.56
C GLN A 350 18.44 6.48 3.97
N ILE A 351 18.45 6.79 5.28
CA ILE A 351 18.92 8.08 5.80
C ILE A 351 20.39 8.26 5.48
N LEU A 352 21.22 7.25 5.70
CA LEU A 352 22.65 7.35 5.42
C LEU A 352 22.92 7.46 3.91
N VAL A 353 22.19 6.70 3.08
CA VAL A 353 22.28 6.81 1.61
C VAL A 353 22.06 8.25 1.16
N ASN A 354 20.98 8.87 1.65
CA ASN A 354 20.65 10.24 1.31
C ASN A 354 21.72 11.24 1.79
N ASN A 355 22.20 11.08 3.02
CA ASN A 355 23.21 11.99 3.60
C ASN A 355 24.59 11.86 2.96
N LEU A 356 24.96 10.67 2.47
CA LEU A 356 26.17 10.45 1.66
C LEU A 356 26.02 11.10 0.28
N LYS A 357 24.88 10.88 -0.38
CA LYS A 357 24.59 11.45 -1.69
C LYS A 357 24.62 12.99 -1.67
N ASN A 358 24.04 13.59 -0.62
CA ASN A 358 23.96 15.03 -0.47
C ASN A 358 25.25 15.65 0.13
N GLY A 359 26.27 14.85 0.45
CA GLY A 359 27.53 15.31 1.04
C GLY A 359 27.42 15.83 2.48
N THR A 360 26.27 15.68 3.15
CA THR A 360 26.09 16.04 4.57
C THR A 360 26.98 15.17 5.46
N ILE A 361 27.07 13.88 5.12
CA ILE A 361 28.10 12.98 5.62
C ILE A 361 29.10 12.80 4.48
N PRO A 362 30.31 13.39 4.56
CA PRO A 362 31.24 13.43 3.44
C PRO A 362 31.94 12.09 3.18
N SER A 363 32.07 11.27 4.21
CA SER A 363 32.77 9.98 4.14
C SER A 363 32.27 9.02 5.20
N LEU A 364 32.35 7.73 4.91
CA LEU A 364 32.07 6.65 5.87
C LEU A 364 33.16 6.53 6.94
N SER A 365 34.34 7.16 6.75
CA SER A 365 35.44 7.23 7.72
C SER A 365 35.08 7.90 9.04
N LEU A 366 33.94 8.58 9.09
CA LEU A 366 33.36 9.12 10.31
C LEU A 366 32.96 8.00 11.29
N PHE A 367 32.62 6.82 10.74
CA PHE A 367 32.38 5.62 11.50
C PHE A 367 33.65 4.79 11.59
N THR A 368 33.73 4.02 12.67
CA THR A 368 34.80 3.04 12.89
C THR A 368 34.29 1.60 12.85
N LEU A 369 32.97 1.41 12.98
CA LEU A 369 32.27 0.14 12.89
C LEU A 369 30.87 0.35 12.33
N MET A 370 30.50 -0.48 11.34
CA MET A 370 29.18 -0.54 10.72
C MET A 370 28.59 -1.93 10.92
N ILE A 371 27.40 -2.01 11.48
CA ILE A 371 26.69 -3.26 11.74
C ILE A 371 25.40 -3.30 10.91
N PHE A 372 25.29 -4.27 10.02
CA PHE A 372 24.13 -4.48 9.16
C PHE A 372 23.27 -5.62 9.69
N ASP A 373 22.08 -5.31 10.20
CA ASP A 373 21.09 -6.34 10.56
C ASP A 373 20.37 -6.88 9.32
N GLU A 374 20.12 -8.18 9.27
CA GLU A 374 19.62 -8.89 8.08
C GLU A 374 20.46 -8.56 6.81
N CYS A 375 21.78 -8.73 6.93
CA CYS A 375 22.77 -8.26 5.95
C CYS A 375 22.68 -8.93 4.57
N HIS A 376 21.92 -10.02 4.43
CA HIS A 376 21.63 -10.66 3.14
C HIS A 376 20.88 -9.73 2.17
N ASN A 377 20.27 -8.65 2.69
CA ASN A 377 19.68 -7.57 1.88
C ASN A 377 20.72 -6.73 1.12
N THR A 378 22.02 -6.93 1.31
CA THR A 378 23.10 -6.21 0.61
C THR A 378 23.28 -6.71 -0.82
N SER A 379 22.23 -6.54 -1.63
CA SER A 379 22.18 -6.95 -3.02
C SER A 379 21.34 -5.98 -3.85
N LYS A 380 21.49 -6.05 -5.18
CA LYS A 380 20.74 -5.23 -6.14
C LYS A 380 20.78 -3.74 -5.77
N GLN A 381 19.63 -3.06 -5.72
CA GLN A 381 19.48 -1.64 -5.44
C GLN A 381 19.07 -1.34 -4.00
N HIS A 382 19.17 -2.32 -3.09
CA HIS A 382 18.81 -2.13 -1.69
C HIS A 382 19.71 -1.06 -1.02
N PRO A 383 19.19 -0.25 -0.08
CA PRO A 383 19.97 0.81 0.58
C PRO A 383 21.31 0.35 1.18
N TYR A 384 21.37 -0.87 1.74
CA TYR A 384 22.64 -1.44 2.21
C TYR A 384 23.70 -1.53 1.11
N ASN A 385 23.31 -2.01 -0.07
CA ASN A 385 24.24 -2.16 -1.18
C ASN A 385 24.72 -0.79 -1.68
N LYS A 386 23.86 0.23 -1.66
CA LYS A 386 24.24 1.61 -1.98
C LYS A 386 25.25 2.19 -1.00
N ILE A 387 25.05 1.98 0.30
CA ILE A 387 26.04 2.37 1.33
C ILE A 387 27.38 1.67 1.05
N MET A 388 27.34 0.37 0.76
CA MET A 388 28.55 -0.40 0.49
C MET A 388 29.23 -0.05 -0.85
N PHE A 389 28.51 0.48 -1.84
CA PHE A 389 29.13 1.03 -3.04
C PHE A 389 30.05 2.20 -2.70
N HIS A 390 29.59 3.16 -1.87
CA HIS A 390 30.44 4.25 -1.39
C HIS A 390 31.67 3.74 -0.62
N TYR A 391 31.48 2.74 0.24
CA TYR A 391 32.58 2.09 0.96
C TYR A 391 33.62 1.50 -0.01
N LEU A 392 33.16 0.73 -1.00
CA LEU A 392 34.04 0.05 -1.97
C LEU A 392 34.69 1.02 -2.95
N ASP A 393 34.02 2.10 -3.32
CA ASP A 393 34.60 3.17 -4.14
C ASP A 393 35.77 3.85 -3.43
N GLN A 394 35.64 4.12 -2.12
CA GLN A 394 36.74 4.64 -1.31
C GLN A 394 37.88 3.63 -1.18
N LYS A 395 37.55 2.35 -0.93
CA LYS A 395 38.53 1.26 -0.79
C LYS A 395 39.36 1.06 -2.07
N LEU A 396 38.69 0.97 -3.22
CA LEU A 396 39.31 0.64 -4.50
C LEU A 396 39.85 1.88 -5.23
N GLY A 397 39.35 3.07 -4.89
CA GLY A 397 39.75 4.34 -5.50
C GLY A 397 41.08 4.93 -4.99
N GLY A 398 41.77 4.24 -4.07
CA GLY A 398 43.08 4.67 -3.57
C GLY A 398 43.06 5.78 -2.53
N SER A 399 41.91 6.04 -1.87
CA SER A 399 41.85 6.97 -0.74
C SER A 399 42.66 6.44 0.44
N SER A 400 43.40 7.32 1.12
CA SER A 400 44.13 6.99 2.36
C SER A 400 43.25 7.05 3.61
N ASP A 401 41.99 7.47 3.48
CA ASP A 401 41.09 7.64 4.62
C ASP A 401 40.71 6.28 5.23
N PRO A 402 40.70 6.15 6.58
CA PRO A 402 40.42 4.89 7.24
C PRO A 402 38.98 4.46 7.00
N LEU A 403 38.76 3.19 6.68
CA LEU A 403 37.41 2.63 6.51
C LEU A 403 36.90 2.00 7.81
N PRO A 404 35.58 2.08 8.09
CA PRO A 404 34.98 1.39 9.21
C PRO A 404 35.09 -0.11 9.05
N GLN A 405 35.22 -0.83 10.16
CA GLN A 405 35.01 -2.28 10.16
C GLN A 405 33.55 -2.58 9.80
N VAL A 406 33.31 -3.62 8.99
CA VAL A 406 31.96 -4.01 8.53
C VAL A 406 31.55 -5.36 9.10
N ILE A 407 30.40 -5.39 9.79
CA ILE A 407 29.81 -6.59 10.37
C ILE A 407 28.41 -6.80 9.80
N GLY A 408 28.15 -7.98 9.24
CA GLY A 408 26.82 -8.39 8.78
C GLY A 408 26.22 -9.42 9.72
N LEU A 409 24.95 -9.25 10.11
CA LEU A 409 24.20 -10.24 10.88
C LEU A 409 23.12 -10.85 10.00
N THR A 410 23.04 -12.19 9.93
CA THR A 410 21.94 -12.85 9.22
C THR A 410 21.63 -14.23 9.80
N ALA A 411 20.39 -14.68 9.62
CA ALA A 411 20.03 -16.09 9.84
C ALA A 411 20.37 -16.99 8.64
N SER A 412 20.46 -16.40 7.44
CA SER A 412 20.79 -17.09 6.20
C SER A 412 21.37 -16.09 5.21
N ILE A 413 22.50 -16.44 4.57
CA ILE A 413 23.06 -15.63 3.48
C ILE A 413 22.23 -15.81 2.20
N GLY A 414 21.61 -16.99 2.03
CA GLY A 414 20.92 -17.39 0.81
C GLY A 414 21.88 -17.88 -0.28
N VAL A 415 21.32 -18.36 -1.40
CA VAL A 415 22.06 -18.84 -2.57
C VAL A 415 21.50 -18.31 -3.89
N GLY A 416 20.58 -17.34 -3.84
CA GLY A 416 19.87 -16.85 -5.02
C GLY A 416 19.22 -17.98 -5.83
N ASP A 417 19.46 -17.97 -7.13
CA ASP A 417 18.94 -18.95 -8.10
C ASP A 417 19.89 -20.13 -8.34
N ALA A 418 20.94 -20.27 -7.53
CA ALA A 418 21.94 -21.32 -7.67
C ALA A 418 21.31 -22.73 -7.66
N LYS A 419 21.79 -23.56 -8.59
CA LYS A 419 21.39 -24.97 -8.76
C LYS A 419 22.46 -25.95 -8.26
N ASN A 420 23.70 -25.49 -8.14
CA ASN A 420 24.84 -26.30 -7.74
C ASN A 420 25.78 -25.53 -6.79
N MET A 421 26.76 -26.24 -6.24
CA MET A 421 27.63 -25.71 -5.18
C MET A 421 28.52 -24.57 -5.67
N ILE A 422 28.97 -24.61 -6.93
CA ILE A 422 29.82 -23.58 -7.52
C ILE A 422 29.06 -22.25 -7.63
N GLU A 423 27.82 -22.31 -8.15
CA GLU A 423 26.94 -21.14 -8.22
C GLU A 423 26.59 -20.59 -6.83
N ALA A 424 26.34 -21.47 -5.86
CA ALA A 424 26.04 -21.07 -4.48
C ALA A 424 27.25 -20.41 -3.80
N MET A 425 28.45 -20.97 -3.96
CA MET A 425 29.70 -20.35 -3.50
C MET A 425 29.92 -19.00 -4.20
N ALA A 426 29.67 -18.89 -5.50
CA ALA A 426 29.78 -17.63 -6.23
C ALA A 426 28.81 -16.58 -5.69
N TYR A 427 27.56 -16.96 -5.41
CA TYR A 427 26.56 -16.08 -4.79
C TYR A 427 26.99 -15.60 -3.40
N ILE A 428 27.44 -16.52 -2.54
CA ILE A 428 27.91 -16.19 -1.18
C ILE A 428 29.16 -15.29 -1.25
N CYS A 429 30.12 -15.60 -2.13
CA CYS A 429 31.27 -14.75 -2.40
C CYS A 429 30.84 -13.36 -2.86
N LYS A 430 29.80 -13.23 -3.69
CA LYS A 430 29.27 -11.93 -4.12
C LYS A 430 28.72 -11.12 -2.95
N ILE A 431 27.94 -11.74 -2.05
CA ILE A 431 27.46 -11.06 -0.84
C ILE A 431 28.62 -10.65 0.09
N CYS A 432 29.61 -11.52 0.28
CA CYS A 432 30.80 -11.21 1.08
C CYS A 432 31.62 -10.08 0.44
N ALA A 433 31.77 -10.08 -0.88
CA ALA A 433 32.44 -9.03 -1.64
C ALA A 433 31.72 -7.69 -1.49
N SER A 434 30.38 -7.69 -1.59
CA SER A 434 29.55 -6.50 -1.37
C SER A 434 29.69 -5.93 0.05
N LEU A 435 29.84 -6.78 1.07
CA LEU A 435 30.04 -6.35 2.47
C LEU A 435 31.51 -6.17 2.86
N ASP A 436 32.44 -6.39 1.93
CA ASP A 436 33.87 -6.45 2.19
C ASP A 436 34.27 -7.41 3.33
N ALA A 437 33.54 -8.51 3.47
CA ALA A 437 33.70 -9.45 4.57
C ALA A 437 34.67 -10.58 4.20
N SER A 438 35.84 -10.61 4.85
CA SER A 438 36.85 -11.64 4.65
C SER A 438 36.66 -12.87 5.53
N VAL A 439 35.67 -12.87 6.43
CA VAL A 439 35.32 -14.01 7.28
C VAL A 439 33.82 -14.22 7.30
N ILE A 440 33.40 -15.47 7.17
CA ILE A 440 32.04 -15.90 7.49
C ILE A 440 32.12 -16.62 8.84
N ALA A 441 31.52 -16.05 9.88
CA ALA A 441 31.48 -16.64 11.21
C ALA A 441 30.20 -17.47 11.37
N THR A 442 30.38 -18.76 11.67
CA THR A 442 29.34 -19.71 12.04
C THR A 442 29.77 -20.43 13.31
N VAL A 443 28.84 -21.04 14.04
CA VAL A 443 29.18 -21.88 15.19
C VAL A 443 29.73 -23.22 14.68
N LYS A 444 30.89 -23.63 15.20
CA LYS A 444 31.61 -24.86 14.88
C LYS A 444 31.98 -25.59 16.17
N ASP A 445 32.76 -24.94 17.02
CA ASP A 445 33.33 -25.57 18.22
C ASP A 445 32.27 -25.78 19.31
N ASN A 446 31.27 -24.90 19.36
CA ASN A 446 30.22 -24.90 20.38
C ASN A 446 28.83 -25.26 19.80
N LEU A 447 28.79 -26.15 18.80
CA LEU A 447 27.53 -26.57 18.16
C LEU A 447 26.56 -27.23 19.16
N GLU A 448 27.07 -28.07 20.07
CA GLU A 448 26.25 -28.72 21.09
C GLU A 448 25.55 -27.70 22.00
N GLU A 449 26.26 -26.66 22.46
CA GLU A 449 25.67 -25.57 23.26
C GLU A 449 24.62 -24.77 22.46
N LEU A 450 24.86 -24.55 21.16
CA LEU A 450 23.88 -23.85 20.31
C LEU A 450 22.60 -24.68 20.14
N GLU A 451 22.73 -25.98 19.90
CA GLU A 451 21.60 -26.89 19.69
C GLU A 451 20.73 -27.07 20.94
N GLU A 452 21.30 -26.90 22.14
CA GLU A 452 20.54 -26.86 23.40
C GLU A 452 19.68 -25.59 23.55
N VAL A 453 20.09 -24.48 22.92
CA VAL A 453 19.43 -23.17 23.04
C VAL A 453 18.47 -22.89 21.89
N VAL A 454 18.87 -23.28 20.67
CA VAL A 454 18.10 -23.03 19.45
C VAL A 454 17.71 -24.36 18.82
N TYR A 455 16.47 -24.75 19.05
CA TYR A 455 15.91 -25.95 18.46
C TYR A 455 15.56 -25.70 16.98
N LYS A 456 16.07 -26.57 16.11
CA LYS A 456 15.67 -26.62 14.70
C LYS A 456 14.42 -27.52 14.59
N PRO A 457 13.22 -26.97 14.34
CA PRO A 457 12.01 -27.76 14.34
C PRO A 457 12.03 -28.74 13.16
N GLN A 458 11.57 -29.96 13.42
CA GLN A 458 11.35 -30.95 12.36
C GLN A 458 10.25 -30.45 11.43
N LYS A 459 10.50 -30.57 10.12
CA LYS A 459 9.53 -30.20 9.08
C LYS A 459 8.69 -31.40 8.67
N PHE A 460 7.39 -31.20 8.62
CA PHE A 460 6.41 -32.18 8.20
C PHE A 460 5.63 -31.64 6.99
N PHE A 461 5.57 -32.43 5.94
CA PHE A 461 4.78 -32.12 4.75
C PHE A 461 3.42 -32.82 4.87
N ARG A 462 2.34 -32.03 4.82
CA ARG A 462 0.96 -32.52 4.80
C ARG A 462 0.36 -32.14 3.45
N LYS A 463 0.56 -33.05 2.47
CA LYS A 463 -0.17 -32.99 1.22
C LYS A 463 -1.62 -33.36 1.50
N VAL A 464 -2.51 -32.42 1.22
CA VAL A 464 -3.95 -32.58 1.42
C VAL A 464 -4.65 -32.53 0.08
N GLU A 465 -5.72 -33.31 -0.06
CA GLU A 465 -6.56 -33.24 -1.25
C GLU A 465 -7.41 -31.97 -1.24
N THR A 466 -7.79 -31.51 -2.43
CA THR A 466 -8.83 -30.48 -2.55
C THR A 466 -10.21 -31.12 -2.42
N ARG A 467 -11.27 -30.29 -2.37
CA ARG A 467 -12.63 -30.80 -2.44
C ARG A 467 -12.85 -31.48 -3.79
N ILE A 468 -13.15 -32.78 -3.77
CA ILE A 468 -13.44 -33.58 -4.97
C ILE A 468 -14.61 -32.98 -5.74
N ILE A 469 -15.66 -32.56 -5.02
CA ILE A 469 -16.82 -31.90 -5.59
C ILE A 469 -16.91 -30.51 -4.96
N ASN A 470 -16.77 -29.47 -5.76
CA ASN A 470 -16.94 -28.10 -5.32
C ASN A 470 -18.19 -27.48 -5.97
N LYS A 471 -19.37 -27.88 -5.46
CA LYS A 471 -20.67 -27.35 -5.94
C LYS A 471 -20.73 -25.82 -5.83
N PHE A 472 -20.14 -25.25 -4.78
CA PHE A 472 -20.03 -23.80 -4.63
C PHE A 472 -19.23 -23.18 -5.79
N LYS A 473 -18.03 -23.69 -6.10
CA LYS A 473 -17.24 -23.23 -7.24
C LYS A 473 -18.01 -23.35 -8.55
N TYR A 474 -18.73 -24.45 -8.75
CA TYR A 474 -19.57 -24.64 -9.93
C TYR A 474 -20.62 -23.54 -10.07
N ILE A 475 -21.45 -23.32 -9.03
CA ILE A 475 -22.52 -22.31 -9.05
C ILE A 475 -21.94 -20.90 -9.27
N ILE A 476 -20.89 -20.52 -8.54
CA ILE A 476 -20.27 -19.20 -8.69
C ILE A 476 -19.62 -19.05 -10.06
N SER A 477 -18.98 -20.09 -10.60
CA SER A 477 -18.41 -20.06 -11.95
C SER A 477 -19.49 -19.87 -13.01
N GLN A 478 -20.67 -20.50 -12.86
CA GLN A 478 -21.80 -20.26 -13.77
C GLN A 478 -22.28 -18.81 -13.70
N LEU A 479 -22.41 -18.24 -12.50
CA LEU A 479 -22.75 -16.83 -12.33
C LEU A 479 -21.70 -15.92 -12.99
N MET A 480 -20.40 -16.21 -12.81
CA MET A 480 -19.33 -15.45 -13.46
C MET A 480 -19.41 -15.54 -14.98
N MET A 481 -19.62 -16.73 -15.55
CA MET A 481 -19.79 -16.90 -17.00
C MET A 481 -20.99 -16.14 -17.56
N GLU A 482 -22.11 -16.11 -16.83
CA GLU A 482 -23.29 -15.34 -17.22
C GLU A 482 -23.01 -13.83 -17.22
N VAL A 483 -22.29 -13.35 -16.19
CA VAL A 483 -21.88 -11.94 -16.09
C VAL A 483 -20.89 -11.57 -17.19
N GLU A 484 -19.90 -12.42 -17.48
CA GLU A 484 -18.97 -12.20 -18.60
C GLU A 484 -19.70 -12.11 -19.95
N ARG A 485 -20.64 -13.02 -20.22
CA ARG A 485 -21.45 -12.97 -21.45
C ARG A 485 -22.28 -11.70 -21.55
N LYS A 486 -22.83 -11.22 -20.43
CA LYS A 486 -23.55 -9.95 -20.39
C LYS A 486 -22.61 -8.77 -20.64
N ALA A 487 -21.40 -8.79 -20.08
CA ALA A 487 -20.39 -7.76 -20.34
C ALA A 487 -19.94 -7.73 -21.80
N GLN A 488 -19.74 -8.90 -22.43
CA GLN A 488 -19.37 -9.01 -23.85
C GLN A 488 -20.43 -8.44 -24.80
N ARG A 489 -21.72 -8.65 -24.51
CA ARG A 489 -22.82 -8.13 -25.34
C ARG A 489 -22.97 -6.61 -25.30
N VAL A 490 -22.42 -5.96 -24.28
CA VAL A 490 -22.52 -4.50 -24.14
C VAL A 490 -21.51 -3.79 -25.05
N PHE A 491 -20.42 -4.45 -25.45
CA PHE A 491 -19.44 -3.88 -26.36
C PHE A 491 -18.68 -4.97 -27.14
N GLU A 492 -19.03 -5.17 -28.41
CA GLU A 492 -18.48 -6.27 -29.26
C GLU A 492 -16.97 -6.09 -29.57
N GLU A 493 -16.48 -4.85 -29.69
CA GLU A 493 -15.06 -4.55 -29.97
C GLU A 493 -14.11 -4.83 -28.78
N LEU A 494 -14.65 -5.02 -27.56
CA LEU A 494 -13.89 -5.47 -26.39
C LEU A 494 -13.41 -6.93 -26.53
N GLY A 495 -13.86 -7.66 -27.58
CA GLY A 495 -13.44 -9.04 -27.88
C GLY A 495 -11.92 -9.26 -27.88
N ASN A 496 -11.14 -8.24 -28.28
CA ASN A 496 -9.68 -8.30 -28.27
C ASN A 496 -9.08 -8.24 -26.85
N LEU A 497 -9.74 -7.60 -25.88
CA LEU A 497 -9.30 -7.55 -24.47
C LEU A 497 -9.65 -8.82 -23.68
N PHE A 498 -10.56 -9.63 -24.21
CA PHE A 498 -10.82 -10.98 -23.74
C PHE A 498 -9.79 -12.01 -24.28
N GLN A 499 -8.75 -11.59 -25.00
CA GLN A 499 -7.71 -12.48 -25.52
C GLN A 499 -6.59 -12.83 -24.53
N ILE A 500 -6.65 -12.41 -23.25
CA ILE A 500 -5.76 -12.98 -22.23
C ILE A 500 -6.03 -14.49 -22.17
N GLN A 501 -5.13 -15.27 -22.79
CA GLN A 501 -5.21 -16.71 -22.86
C GLN A 501 -5.10 -17.31 -21.45
N ASN A 502 -5.86 -18.39 -21.19
CA ASN A 502 -5.83 -19.18 -19.95
C ASN A 502 -6.24 -18.42 -18.67
N ARG A 503 -7.34 -17.65 -18.71
CA ARG A 503 -7.96 -17.09 -17.49
C ARG A 503 -8.86 -18.13 -16.80
N GLU A 504 -8.50 -18.49 -15.57
CA GLU A 504 -9.31 -19.39 -14.73
C GLU A 504 -9.95 -18.63 -13.57
N PHE A 505 -11.22 -18.92 -13.26
CA PHE A 505 -11.90 -18.31 -12.12
C PHE A 505 -11.30 -18.73 -10.78
N GLY A 506 -11.26 -17.79 -9.83
CA GLY A 506 -10.69 -18.01 -8.51
C GLY A 506 -9.17 -17.98 -8.55
N THR A 507 -8.56 -17.14 -9.39
CA THR A 507 -7.10 -17.03 -9.51
C THR A 507 -6.63 -15.58 -9.46
N GLN A 508 -5.35 -15.40 -9.15
CA GLN A 508 -4.71 -14.08 -9.21
C GLN A 508 -4.60 -13.54 -10.65
N LYS A 509 -4.46 -14.43 -11.65
CA LYS A 509 -4.45 -14.07 -13.07
C LYS A 509 -5.78 -13.45 -13.50
N TYR A 510 -6.90 -13.96 -12.99
CA TYR A 510 -8.23 -13.41 -13.27
C TYR A 510 -8.40 -12.00 -12.69
N GLU A 511 -7.86 -11.73 -11.50
CA GLU A 511 -7.87 -10.39 -10.91
C GLU A 511 -7.05 -9.39 -11.74
N GLN A 512 -5.89 -9.81 -12.26
CA GLN A 512 -5.07 -8.98 -13.15
C GLN A 512 -5.81 -8.63 -14.44
N TRP A 513 -6.55 -9.59 -15.01
CA TRP A 513 -7.41 -9.35 -16.17
C TRP A 513 -8.51 -8.31 -15.88
N ILE A 514 -9.20 -8.42 -14.74
CA ILE A 514 -10.20 -7.42 -14.34
C ILE A 514 -9.58 -6.01 -14.30
N ILE A 515 -8.39 -5.88 -13.72
CA ILE A 515 -7.69 -4.59 -13.62
C ILE A 515 -7.33 -4.04 -15.01
N ALA A 516 -6.88 -4.89 -15.93
CA ALA A 516 -6.60 -4.49 -17.30
C ALA A 516 -7.86 -3.97 -18.01
N VAL A 517 -8.97 -4.70 -17.95
CA VAL A 517 -10.25 -4.29 -18.54
C VAL A 517 -10.75 -2.97 -17.97
N GLN A 518 -10.64 -2.78 -16.65
CA GLN A 518 -11.02 -1.53 -16.00
C GLN A 518 -10.17 -0.34 -16.46
N LYS A 519 -8.86 -0.53 -16.69
CA LYS A 519 -7.98 0.54 -17.20
C LYS A 519 -8.35 0.96 -18.62
N GLU A 520 -8.68 0.00 -19.48
CA GLU A 520 -9.10 0.27 -20.86
C GLU A 520 -10.45 1.02 -20.91
N CYS A 521 -11.38 0.66 -20.02
CA CYS A 521 -12.66 1.37 -19.89
C CYS A 521 -12.51 2.84 -19.46
N VAL A 522 -11.34 3.27 -18.95
CA VAL A 522 -11.05 4.67 -18.58
C VAL A 522 -10.55 5.48 -19.77
N VAL A 523 -9.79 4.85 -20.69
CA VAL A 523 -9.23 5.52 -21.87
C VAL A 523 -10.14 5.44 -23.10
N PHE A 524 -11.22 4.66 -23.00
CA PHE A 524 -12.21 4.44 -24.05
C PHE A 524 -12.98 5.72 -24.44
N ARG A 525 -13.17 5.94 -25.75
CA ARG A 525 -13.87 7.11 -26.32
C ARG A 525 -14.84 6.71 -27.43
N MET A 526 -16.05 7.29 -27.44
CA MET A 526 -17.02 7.15 -28.54
C MET A 526 -17.50 8.52 -29.06
N SER A 527 -18.15 8.51 -30.23
CA SER A 527 -18.79 9.70 -30.81
C SER A 527 -20.02 10.17 -30.02
N ASP A 528 -20.79 9.24 -29.44
CA ASP A 528 -21.90 9.54 -28.51
C ASP A 528 -21.48 9.36 -27.06
N ARG A 529 -21.39 10.48 -26.33
CA ARG A 529 -20.96 10.51 -24.92
C ARG A 529 -21.97 9.92 -23.94
N ASN A 530 -23.26 9.96 -24.26
CA ASN A 530 -24.28 9.39 -23.37
C ASN A 530 -24.24 7.86 -23.44
N GLU A 531 -24.10 7.31 -24.64
CA GLU A 531 -23.94 5.86 -24.82
C GLU A 531 -22.57 5.37 -24.28
N GLU A 532 -21.50 6.14 -24.46
CA GLU A 532 -20.19 5.86 -23.84
C GLU A 532 -20.30 5.74 -22.31
N SER A 533 -20.93 6.72 -21.67
CA SER A 533 -21.13 6.71 -20.22
C SER A 533 -21.97 5.52 -19.77
N ARG A 534 -23.00 5.14 -20.53
CA ARG A 534 -23.87 3.98 -20.23
C ARG A 534 -23.11 2.66 -20.32
N ILE A 535 -22.35 2.47 -21.40
CA ILE A 535 -21.54 1.27 -21.66
C ILE A 535 -20.50 1.09 -20.56
N CYS A 536 -19.74 2.14 -20.26
CA CYS A 536 -18.66 2.02 -19.28
C CYS A 536 -19.18 1.85 -17.86
N LYS A 537 -20.27 2.52 -17.47
CA LYS A 537 -20.94 2.26 -16.17
C LYS A 537 -21.31 0.78 -16.03
N THR A 538 -21.89 0.23 -17.09
CA THR A 538 -22.32 -1.17 -17.16
C THR A 538 -21.13 -2.14 -17.05
N LEU A 539 -20.04 -1.87 -17.75
CA LEU A 539 -18.82 -2.69 -17.69
C LEU A 539 -18.14 -2.63 -16.30
N PHE A 540 -18.12 -1.46 -15.67
CA PHE A 540 -17.61 -1.32 -14.30
C PHE A 540 -18.44 -2.11 -13.29
N LEU A 541 -19.76 -2.11 -13.41
CA LEU A 541 -20.65 -2.95 -12.59
C LEU A 541 -20.29 -4.44 -12.74
N TYR A 542 -20.23 -4.94 -13.98
CA TYR A 542 -19.93 -6.35 -14.22
C TYR A 542 -18.54 -6.74 -13.71
N THR A 543 -17.50 -5.97 -14.02
CA THR A 543 -16.13 -6.27 -13.56
C THR A 543 -15.98 -6.21 -12.04
N SER A 544 -16.70 -5.30 -11.37
CA SER A 544 -16.74 -5.22 -9.91
C SER A 544 -17.35 -6.48 -9.28
N HIS A 545 -18.48 -6.94 -9.81
CA HIS A 545 -19.13 -8.18 -9.35
C HIS A 545 -18.26 -9.42 -9.63
N LEU A 546 -17.64 -9.50 -10.82
CA LEU A 546 -16.70 -10.57 -11.17
C LEU A 546 -15.52 -10.64 -10.19
N ARG A 547 -14.98 -9.50 -9.76
CA ARG A 547 -13.93 -9.46 -8.73
C ARG A 547 -14.41 -10.07 -7.42
N LYS A 548 -15.60 -9.70 -6.96
CA LYS A 548 -16.18 -10.24 -5.72
C LYS A 548 -16.43 -11.74 -5.79
N TYR A 549 -16.89 -12.26 -6.93
CA TYR A 549 -16.99 -13.70 -7.14
C TYR A 549 -15.62 -14.40 -7.16
N ASN A 550 -14.62 -13.81 -7.81
CA ASN A 550 -13.26 -14.34 -7.84
C ASN A 550 -12.65 -14.43 -6.42
N ASP A 551 -12.81 -13.38 -5.61
CA ASP A 551 -12.37 -13.36 -4.22
C ASP A 551 -13.07 -14.46 -3.40
N ALA A 552 -14.38 -14.63 -3.58
CA ALA A 552 -15.16 -15.66 -2.89
C ALA A 552 -14.70 -17.08 -3.26
N LEU A 553 -14.31 -17.31 -4.52
CA LEU A 553 -13.73 -18.59 -4.94
C LEU A 553 -12.38 -18.86 -4.25
N LEU A 554 -11.51 -17.86 -4.16
CA LEU A 554 -10.23 -17.96 -3.44
C LEU A 554 -10.43 -18.24 -1.93
N ILE A 555 -11.39 -17.56 -1.30
CA ILE A 555 -11.75 -17.82 0.10
C ILE A 555 -12.31 -19.25 0.23
N SER A 556 -13.23 -19.66 -0.64
CA SER A 556 -13.82 -21.00 -0.60
C SER A 556 -12.77 -22.09 -0.76
N GLU A 557 -11.78 -21.89 -1.63
CA GLU A 557 -10.70 -22.85 -1.86
C GLU A 557 -9.88 -23.12 -0.59
N HIS A 558 -9.55 -22.08 0.17
CA HIS A 558 -8.63 -22.17 1.31
C HIS A 558 -9.31 -22.07 2.69
N ALA A 559 -10.58 -21.70 2.78
CA ALA A 559 -11.35 -21.62 4.02
C ALA A 559 -12.68 -22.38 3.88
N ARG A 560 -13.74 -22.01 4.63
CA ARG A 560 -15.07 -22.64 4.50
C ARG A 560 -15.88 -21.99 3.39
N ILE A 561 -16.83 -22.74 2.86
CA ILE A 561 -17.84 -22.22 1.94
C ILE A 561 -18.68 -21.14 2.63
N LYS A 562 -18.98 -21.33 3.94
CA LYS A 562 -19.63 -20.32 4.77
C LYS A 562 -18.90 -18.98 4.73
N ASP A 563 -17.58 -18.95 4.91
CA ASP A 563 -16.81 -17.71 4.93
C ASP A 563 -16.88 -16.98 3.57
N ALA A 564 -16.84 -17.73 2.47
CA ALA A 564 -17.01 -17.19 1.11
C ALA A 564 -18.45 -16.70 0.84
N LEU A 565 -19.46 -17.43 1.33
CA LEU A 565 -20.86 -17.03 1.19
C LEU A 565 -21.17 -15.80 2.04
N ASP A 566 -20.67 -15.72 3.27
CA ASP A 566 -20.82 -14.56 4.15
C ASP A 566 -20.15 -13.33 3.54
N TYR A 567 -19.00 -13.49 2.88
CA TYR A 567 -18.35 -12.44 2.11
C TYR A 567 -19.26 -11.91 0.98
N LEU A 568 -19.89 -12.81 0.21
CA LEU A 568 -20.83 -12.42 -0.85
C LEU A 568 -22.14 -11.84 -0.31
N LYS A 569 -22.71 -12.41 0.77
CA LYS A 569 -23.92 -11.90 1.43
C LYS A 569 -23.70 -10.48 1.94
N ALA A 570 -22.56 -10.22 2.59
CA ALA A 570 -22.21 -8.88 3.03
C ALA A 570 -22.13 -7.91 1.83
N PHE A 571 -21.51 -8.33 0.74
CA PHE A 571 -21.45 -7.53 -0.50
C PHE A 571 -22.85 -7.22 -1.05
N PHE A 572 -23.71 -8.23 -1.29
CA PHE A 572 -25.05 -8.02 -1.85
C PHE A 572 -26.01 -7.28 -0.91
N ASN A 573 -25.91 -7.49 0.41
CA ASN A 573 -26.68 -6.72 1.38
C ASN A 573 -26.31 -5.23 1.31
N ASN A 574 -25.01 -4.93 1.19
CA ASN A 574 -24.57 -3.55 0.99
C ASN A 574 -25.09 -2.99 -0.35
N VAL A 575 -25.08 -3.80 -1.42
CA VAL A 575 -25.60 -3.40 -2.75
C VAL A 575 -27.09 -3.07 -2.69
N ARG A 576 -27.90 -3.85 -1.97
CA ARG A 576 -29.35 -3.62 -1.79
C ARG A 576 -29.68 -2.45 -0.88
N ALA A 577 -28.87 -2.24 0.15
CA ALA A 577 -29.11 -1.18 1.11
C ALA A 577 -28.81 0.20 0.50
N ALA A 578 -27.87 0.21 -0.45
CA ALA A 578 -27.72 1.26 -1.42
C ALA A 578 -28.73 1.10 -2.57
N GLY A 579 -28.91 2.15 -3.33
CA GLY A 579 -29.82 2.19 -4.45
C GLY A 579 -29.39 1.22 -5.53
N PHE A 580 -30.43 0.70 -6.15
CA PHE A 580 -30.52 -0.66 -6.63
C PHE A 580 -30.92 -0.56 -8.09
N ASP A 581 -29.95 -0.30 -8.96
CA ASP A 581 -30.22 -0.08 -10.39
C ASP A 581 -30.71 -1.37 -11.07
N GLU A 582 -31.29 -1.28 -12.27
CA GLU A 582 -31.87 -2.46 -12.95
C GLU A 582 -30.86 -3.59 -13.19
N ILE A 583 -29.58 -3.26 -13.36
CA ILE A 583 -28.51 -4.24 -13.58
C ILE A 583 -28.14 -4.90 -12.25
N GLU A 584 -27.93 -4.14 -11.19
CA GLU A 584 -27.69 -4.62 -9.84
C GLU A 584 -28.88 -5.44 -9.33
N GLN A 585 -30.11 -5.03 -9.62
CA GLN A 585 -31.33 -5.81 -9.38
C GLN A 585 -31.27 -7.15 -10.09
N ALA A 586 -30.99 -7.16 -11.39
CA ALA A 586 -30.90 -8.40 -12.15
C ALA A 586 -29.75 -9.31 -11.66
N LEU A 587 -28.59 -8.73 -11.28
CA LEU A 587 -27.45 -9.47 -10.75
C LEU A 587 -27.72 -10.03 -9.35
N THR A 588 -28.37 -9.24 -8.49
CA THR A 588 -28.73 -9.63 -7.12
C THR A 588 -29.85 -10.65 -7.12
N GLN A 589 -30.89 -10.46 -7.94
CA GLN A 589 -31.94 -11.46 -8.16
C GLN A 589 -31.34 -12.77 -8.64
N ARG A 590 -30.42 -12.72 -9.62
CA ARG A 590 -29.77 -13.93 -10.12
C ARG A 590 -28.92 -14.63 -9.05
N PHE A 591 -28.25 -13.87 -8.19
CA PHE A 591 -27.56 -14.43 -7.01
C PHE A 591 -28.54 -15.03 -6.00
N GLU A 592 -29.66 -14.37 -5.72
CA GLU A 592 -30.72 -14.81 -4.81
C GLU A 592 -31.42 -16.10 -5.25
N GLU A 593 -31.66 -16.25 -6.55
CA GLU A 593 -32.15 -17.50 -7.16
C GLU A 593 -31.23 -18.68 -6.81
N LYS A 594 -29.93 -18.42 -6.69
CA LYS A 594 -28.91 -19.40 -6.31
C LYS A 594 -28.60 -19.42 -4.82
N LEU A 595 -29.09 -18.48 -4.04
CA LEU A 595 -28.73 -18.31 -2.63
C LEU A 595 -29.16 -19.51 -1.78
N LYS A 596 -30.40 -20.01 -1.95
CA LYS A 596 -30.88 -21.21 -1.24
C LYS A 596 -30.02 -22.43 -1.54
N GLU A 597 -29.62 -22.60 -2.80
CA GLU A 597 -28.73 -23.68 -3.23
C GLU A 597 -27.34 -23.53 -2.59
N LEU A 598 -26.78 -22.32 -2.59
CA LEU A 598 -25.49 -21.99 -1.97
C LEU A 598 -25.50 -22.18 -0.45
N GLU A 599 -26.61 -21.85 0.22
CA GLU A 599 -26.79 -22.07 1.67
C GLU A 599 -26.87 -23.55 2.01
N LEU A 600 -27.62 -24.34 1.24
CA LEU A 600 -27.66 -25.80 1.39
C LEU A 600 -26.26 -26.40 1.20
N VAL A 601 -25.52 -25.96 0.18
CA VAL A 601 -24.12 -26.38 -0.07
C VAL A 601 -23.20 -25.97 1.07
N SER A 602 -23.40 -24.78 1.66
CA SER A 602 -22.59 -24.27 2.77
C SER A 602 -22.83 -25.00 4.09
N MET A 603 -24.05 -25.49 4.33
CA MET A 603 -24.43 -26.20 5.56
C MET A 603 -24.19 -27.70 5.48
N ASP A 604 -24.02 -28.24 4.27
CA ASP A 604 -23.78 -29.66 4.02
C ASP A 604 -22.40 -30.08 4.55
N PRO A 605 -22.34 -30.97 5.58
CA PRO A 605 -21.08 -31.43 6.18
C PRO A 605 -20.17 -32.17 5.21
N SER A 606 -20.71 -32.72 4.11
CA SER A 606 -19.90 -33.38 3.08
C SER A 606 -19.01 -32.39 2.30
N ASN A 607 -19.32 -31.09 2.34
CA ASN A 607 -18.55 -30.04 1.66
C ASN A 607 -17.48 -29.37 2.56
N GLU A 608 -17.25 -29.92 3.76
CA GLU A 608 -16.16 -29.48 4.64
C GLU A 608 -14.81 -29.51 3.90
N ASN A 609 -13.98 -28.47 4.12
CA ASN A 609 -12.69 -28.37 3.46
C ASN A 609 -11.70 -29.42 4.03
N PRO A 610 -11.18 -30.37 3.23
CA PRO A 610 -10.19 -31.34 3.72
C PRO A 610 -8.95 -30.67 4.32
N LYS A 611 -8.57 -29.48 3.80
CA LYS A 611 -7.44 -28.71 4.32
C LYS A 611 -7.67 -28.21 5.74
N LEU A 612 -8.90 -27.79 6.05
CA LEU A 612 -9.28 -27.38 7.41
C LEU A 612 -9.43 -28.58 8.35
N LYS A 613 -9.82 -29.75 7.84
CA LYS A 613 -9.82 -31.00 8.62
C LYS A 613 -8.41 -31.35 9.08
N GLU A 614 -7.45 -31.33 8.17
CA GLU A 614 -6.05 -31.58 8.49
C GLU A 614 -5.51 -30.51 9.45
N LEU A 615 -5.80 -29.23 9.21
CA LEU A 615 -5.39 -28.16 10.10
C LEU A 615 -5.99 -28.33 11.52
N CYS A 616 -7.27 -28.71 11.62
CA CYS A 616 -7.93 -29.03 12.88
C CYS A 616 -7.25 -30.20 13.58
N PHE A 617 -6.96 -31.27 12.85
CA PHE A 617 -6.31 -32.46 13.39
C PHE A 617 -4.94 -32.11 13.97
N ILE A 618 -4.09 -31.39 13.21
CA ILE A 618 -2.77 -30.94 13.69
C ILE A 618 -2.91 -30.10 14.97
N LEU A 619 -3.83 -29.13 14.99
CA LEU A 619 -4.03 -28.29 16.17
C LEU A 619 -4.54 -29.10 17.37
N GLN A 620 -5.48 -30.02 17.18
CA GLN A 620 -5.98 -30.85 18.27
C GLN A 620 -4.89 -31.78 18.84
N GLU A 621 -4.16 -32.47 17.97
CA GLU A 621 -3.10 -33.39 18.40
C GLU A 621 -2.00 -32.66 19.17
N GLU A 622 -1.48 -31.55 18.63
CA GLU A 622 -0.36 -30.84 19.27
C GLU A 622 -0.76 -30.18 20.60
N TYR A 623 -1.98 -29.65 20.70
CA TYR A 623 -2.48 -29.07 21.96
C TYR A 623 -2.95 -30.13 22.97
N HIS A 624 -3.36 -31.32 22.51
CA HIS A 624 -3.65 -32.44 23.40
C HIS A 624 -2.36 -32.99 24.02
N LEU A 625 -1.30 -33.12 23.24
CA LEU A 625 0.02 -33.54 23.72
C LEU A 625 0.66 -32.49 24.64
N ASN A 626 0.50 -31.21 24.32
CA ASN A 626 1.00 -30.11 25.14
C ASN A 626 0.03 -28.91 25.13
N PRO A 627 -0.80 -28.75 26.19
CA PRO A 627 -1.74 -27.62 26.29
C PRO A 627 -1.09 -26.24 26.32
N GLU A 628 0.20 -26.14 26.68
CA GLU A 628 0.96 -24.89 26.70
C GLU A 628 1.60 -24.55 25.34
N THR A 629 1.17 -25.25 24.29
CA THR A 629 1.57 -24.96 22.92
C THR A 629 1.25 -23.52 22.53
N ARG A 630 2.22 -22.82 21.96
CA ARG A 630 2.09 -21.55 21.26
C ARG A 630 2.32 -21.76 19.77
N THR A 631 1.32 -21.37 18.98
CA THR A 631 1.29 -21.58 17.54
C THR A 631 1.38 -20.29 16.77
N ILE A 632 2.16 -20.28 15.70
CA ILE A 632 2.07 -19.26 14.65
C ILE A 632 1.60 -19.91 13.34
N LEU A 633 0.54 -19.36 12.76
CA LEU A 633 -0.12 -19.84 11.55
C LEU A 633 0.07 -18.81 10.43
N PHE A 634 0.89 -19.13 9.44
CA PHE A 634 1.17 -18.28 8.29
C PHE A 634 0.19 -18.52 7.15
N VAL A 635 -0.38 -17.43 6.62
CA VAL A 635 -1.29 -17.44 5.46
C VAL A 635 -0.93 -16.35 4.45
N LYS A 636 -1.39 -16.51 3.20
CA LYS A 636 -1.06 -15.60 2.08
C LYS A 636 -1.80 -14.26 2.12
N THR A 637 -3.08 -14.23 2.51
CA THR A 637 -3.94 -13.05 2.33
C THR A 637 -4.64 -12.65 3.63
N ARG A 638 -5.00 -11.36 3.73
CA ARG A 638 -5.74 -10.82 4.89
C ARG A 638 -7.14 -11.41 5.02
N ALA A 639 -7.84 -11.59 3.90
CA ALA A 639 -9.15 -12.24 3.90
C ALA A 639 -9.11 -13.66 4.49
N LEU A 640 -8.02 -14.41 4.25
CA LEU A 640 -7.83 -15.72 4.86
C LEU A 640 -7.50 -15.64 6.35
N VAL A 641 -6.81 -14.60 6.81
CA VAL A 641 -6.60 -14.37 8.24
C VAL A 641 -7.95 -14.25 8.96
N ASP A 642 -8.84 -13.41 8.43
CA ASP A 642 -10.18 -13.20 9.02
C ASP A 642 -11.05 -14.47 8.93
N ALA A 643 -11.01 -15.18 7.80
CA ALA A 643 -11.75 -16.44 7.62
C ALA A 643 -11.28 -17.54 8.58
N LEU A 644 -9.96 -17.73 8.73
CA LEU A 644 -9.41 -18.73 9.65
C LEU A 644 -9.63 -18.35 11.11
N LYS A 645 -9.59 -17.07 11.45
CA LYS A 645 -9.96 -16.61 12.80
C LYS A 645 -11.39 -17.03 13.14
N LYS A 646 -12.36 -16.67 12.29
CA LYS A 646 -13.78 -17.05 12.49
C LYS A 646 -13.95 -18.55 12.55
N TRP A 647 -13.26 -19.30 11.69
CA TRP A 647 -13.30 -20.75 11.71
C TRP A 647 -12.80 -21.35 13.02
N ILE A 648 -11.69 -20.85 13.58
CA ILE A 648 -11.17 -21.32 14.87
C ILE A 648 -12.16 -20.98 16.01
N GLU A 649 -12.68 -19.76 16.04
CA GLU A 649 -13.62 -19.29 17.07
C GLU A 649 -14.95 -20.04 17.06
N GLU A 650 -15.45 -20.43 15.89
CA GLU A 650 -16.74 -21.14 15.74
C GLU A 650 -16.61 -22.67 15.83
N ASN A 651 -15.40 -23.22 15.75
CA ASN A 651 -15.19 -24.67 15.75
C ASN A 651 -15.12 -25.19 17.21
N SER A 652 -16.13 -25.97 17.61
CA SER A 652 -16.21 -26.53 18.97
C SER A 652 -14.99 -27.36 19.36
N LYS A 653 -14.35 -28.03 18.39
CA LYS A 653 -13.12 -28.81 18.58
C LYS A 653 -11.89 -27.97 18.91
N LEU A 654 -11.92 -26.67 18.63
CA LEU A 654 -10.82 -25.71 18.84
C LEU A 654 -11.20 -24.62 19.85
N SER A 655 -12.28 -24.83 20.62
CA SER A 655 -12.79 -23.87 21.61
C SER A 655 -11.78 -23.48 22.71
N PHE A 656 -10.71 -24.26 22.88
CA PHE A 656 -9.59 -23.95 23.78
C PHE A 656 -8.61 -22.89 23.21
N LEU A 657 -8.76 -22.48 21.94
CA LEU A 657 -7.91 -21.49 21.29
C LEU A 657 -8.57 -20.12 21.23
N LYS A 658 -7.80 -19.08 21.53
CA LYS A 658 -8.16 -17.68 21.23
C LYS A 658 -7.18 -17.10 20.20
N PRO A 659 -7.60 -16.96 18.93
CA PRO A 659 -6.70 -16.52 17.86
C PRO A 659 -6.44 -15.00 17.87
N GLY A 660 -5.16 -14.64 17.90
CA GLY A 660 -4.68 -13.28 17.58
C GLY A 660 -4.43 -13.10 16.07
N ILE A 661 -4.48 -11.87 15.60
CA ILE A 661 -4.20 -11.51 14.19
C ILE A 661 -2.97 -10.61 14.11
N LEU A 662 -2.05 -10.92 13.19
CA LEU A 662 -0.91 -10.06 12.83
C LEU A 662 -0.80 -9.88 11.31
N THR A 663 -1.35 -8.78 10.80
CA THR A 663 -1.25 -8.42 9.37
C THR A 663 -0.36 -7.19 9.19
N GLY A 664 0.17 -7.03 7.98
CA GLY A 664 0.92 -5.83 7.61
C GLY A 664 0.06 -4.58 7.61
N ARG A 665 0.72 -3.42 7.64
CA ARG A 665 0.03 -2.13 7.49
C ARG A 665 -0.68 -2.09 6.14
N GLY A 666 -1.89 -1.54 6.12
CA GLY A 666 -2.60 -1.26 4.87
C GLY A 666 -1.80 -0.35 3.95
N LYS A 667 -2.22 -0.27 2.68
CA LYS A 667 -2.02 0.99 1.97
C LYS A 667 -2.71 2.05 2.84
N THR A 668 -2.07 3.21 3.02
CA THR A 668 -2.51 4.31 3.89
C THR A 668 -3.94 4.80 3.58
N SER A 669 -4.49 4.35 2.44
CA SER A 669 -5.83 4.57 1.89
C SER A 669 -6.99 3.68 2.30
N GLN A 670 -6.68 2.57 2.93
CA GLN A 670 -7.69 1.60 3.29
C GLN A 670 -7.52 1.36 4.78
N GLN A 671 -8.61 1.41 5.56
CA GLN A 671 -8.66 0.84 6.91
C GLN A 671 -8.49 -0.70 6.88
N ILE A 672 -7.75 -1.24 5.92
CA ILE A 672 -7.46 -2.65 5.71
C ILE A 672 -6.01 -2.87 6.14
N GLY A 673 -5.80 -3.39 7.35
CA GLY A 673 -4.49 -3.72 7.91
C GLY A 673 -4.35 -3.27 9.36
N MET A 674 -3.20 -3.53 9.98
CA MET A 674 -2.96 -3.18 11.39
C MET A 674 -2.03 -1.97 11.52
N THR A 675 -2.31 -1.11 12.49
CA THR A 675 -1.42 -0.02 12.90
C THR A 675 -0.25 -0.55 13.72
N LEU A 676 0.87 0.18 13.81
CA LEU A 676 2.01 -0.21 14.66
C LEU A 676 1.62 -0.45 16.14
N PRO A 677 0.83 0.44 16.79
CA PRO A 677 0.39 0.20 18.15
C PRO A 677 -0.47 -1.06 18.27
N ALA A 678 -1.35 -1.33 17.29
CA ALA A 678 -2.17 -2.54 17.27
C ALA A 678 -1.30 -3.80 17.11
N GLN A 679 -0.30 -3.77 16.22
CA GLN A 679 0.65 -4.89 16.05
C GLN A 679 1.42 -5.14 17.35
N LYS A 680 1.94 -4.09 18.00
CA LYS A 680 2.65 -4.20 19.28
C LYS A 680 1.75 -4.76 20.38
N SER A 681 0.52 -4.27 20.50
CA SER A 681 -0.46 -4.76 21.49
C SER A 681 -0.77 -6.24 21.30
N VAL A 682 -0.95 -6.70 20.05
CA VAL A 682 -1.19 -8.13 19.78
C VAL A 682 0.05 -8.96 20.13
N LEU A 683 1.26 -8.49 19.79
CA LEU A 683 2.50 -9.19 20.12
C LEU A 683 2.73 -9.28 21.63
N ASP A 684 2.45 -8.21 22.38
CA ASP A 684 2.58 -8.21 23.83
C ASP A 684 1.53 -9.13 24.49
N THR A 685 0.30 -9.11 23.98
CA THR A 685 -0.73 -10.08 24.42
C THR A 685 -0.34 -11.51 24.11
N PHE A 686 0.22 -11.77 22.92
CA PHE A 686 0.70 -13.10 22.52
C PHE A 686 1.94 -13.56 23.32
N ARG A 687 2.72 -12.64 23.90
CA ARG A 687 3.84 -12.96 24.80
C ARG A 687 3.38 -13.25 26.22
N SER A 688 2.35 -12.56 26.70
CA SER A 688 1.81 -12.78 28.05
C SER A 688 1.37 -14.25 28.23
N ASN A 689 1.35 -14.76 29.48
CA ASN A 689 0.79 -16.09 29.82
C ASN A 689 -0.76 -16.14 29.72
N GLY A 690 -1.35 -15.26 28.91
CA GLY A 690 -2.78 -15.21 28.67
C GLY A 690 -3.26 -16.28 27.68
N ASP A 691 -4.56 -16.26 27.42
CA ASP A 691 -5.27 -17.27 26.62
C ASP A 691 -4.93 -17.26 25.12
N ASN A 692 -4.18 -16.26 24.63
CA ASN A 692 -3.85 -16.10 23.22
C ASN A 692 -2.68 -17.00 22.81
N LYS A 693 -2.96 -18.29 22.66
CA LYS A 693 -1.96 -19.32 22.32
C LYS A 693 -1.71 -19.48 20.82
N ILE A 694 -2.53 -18.90 19.94
CA ILE A 694 -2.33 -18.95 18.48
C ILE A 694 -2.34 -17.56 17.84
N LEU A 695 -1.36 -17.32 16.97
CA LEU A 695 -1.24 -16.09 16.17
C LEU A 695 -1.35 -16.40 14.69
N ILE A 696 -2.34 -15.82 14.01
CA ILE A 696 -2.52 -15.94 12.57
C ILE A 696 -1.87 -14.73 11.89
N ALA A 697 -0.89 -14.97 11.02
CA ALA A 697 -0.07 -13.91 10.46
C ALA A 697 0.12 -14.00 8.95
N THR A 698 0.30 -12.85 8.30
CA THR A 698 0.82 -12.77 6.92
C THR A 698 2.35 -12.68 6.95
N SER A 699 2.98 -12.44 5.79
CA SER A 699 4.44 -12.30 5.62
C SER A 699 5.12 -11.24 6.50
N VAL A 700 4.36 -10.42 7.23
CA VAL A 700 4.90 -9.42 8.17
C VAL A 700 5.58 -10.06 9.37
N ALA A 701 5.20 -11.29 9.70
CA ALA A 701 5.87 -12.07 10.74
C ALA A 701 7.09 -12.86 10.24
N ASP A 702 7.42 -12.79 8.94
CA ASP A 702 8.59 -13.50 8.37
C ASP A 702 9.88 -13.00 9.04
N GLU A 703 10.06 -11.69 9.11
CA GLU A 703 11.34 -11.02 9.35
C GLU A 703 11.26 -9.92 10.40
N GLY A 704 12.35 -9.69 11.13
CA GLY A 704 12.57 -8.49 11.95
C GLY A 704 11.78 -8.41 13.26
N ILE A 705 10.54 -8.88 13.30
CA ILE A 705 9.71 -8.74 14.51
C ILE A 705 10.10 -9.83 15.53
N ASP A 706 10.34 -9.41 16.77
CA ASP A 706 10.54 -10.33 17.88
C ASP A 706 9.20 -10.92 18.34
N ILE A 707 9.01 -12.21 18.09
CA ILE A 707 7.81 -12.96 18.45
C ILE A 707 8.16 -13.91 19.59
N ALA A 708 7.19 -14.17 20.47
CA ALA A 708 7.32 -15.18 21.52
C ALA A 708 7.80 -16.52 20.95
N GLN A 709 8.52 -17.31 21.75
CA GLN A 709 8.97 -18.63 21.31
C GLN A 709 7.75 -19.53 21.04
N CYS A 710 7.57 -19.94 19.78
CA CYS A 710 6.54 -20.91 19.42
C CYS A 710 7.14 -22.32 19.49
N ASN A 711 6.30 -23.29 19.84
CA ASN A 711 6.59 -24.70 19.67
C ASN A 711 5.89 -25.29 18.44
N LEU A 712 4.92 -24.58 17.84
CA LEU A 712 4.27 -25.00 16.60
C LEU A 712 4.29 -23.88 15.56
N VAL A 713 4.81 -24.19 14.37
CA VAL A 713 4.74 -23.33 13.18
C VAL A 713 3.91 -24.04 12.12
N ILE A 714 2.90 -23.38 11.58
CA ILE A 714 2.07 -23.94 10.51
C ILE A 714 2.12 -22.98 9.31
N LEU A 715 2.56 -23.51 8.16
CA LEU A 715 2.55 -22.83 6.88
C LEU A 715 1.33 -23.34 6.10
N TYR A 716 0.25 -22.55 6.07
CA TYR A 716 -0.99 -22.93 5.42
C TYR A 716 -1.06 -22.32 4.02
N GLU A 717 -0.88 -23.17 3.00
CA GLU A 717 -0.78 -22.78 1.58
C GLU A 717 0.29 -21.70 1.34
N TYR A 718 1.34 -21.69 2.16
CA TYR A 718 2.34 -20.64 2.26
C TYR A 718 3.73 -21.20 1.94
N VAL A 719 4.48 -20.51 1.05
CA VAL A 719 5.87 -20.84 0.72
C VAL A 719 6.65 -19.58 0.38
N GLY A 720 7.87 -19.49 0.89
CA GLY A 720 8.81 -18.40 0.65
C GLY A 720 10.02 -18.83 -0.18
N ASN A 721 11.07 -18.01 -0.13
CA ASN A 721 12.41 -18.40 -0.56
C ASN A 721 13.16 -19.09 0.59
N VAL A 722 14.39 -19.56 0.34
CA VAL A 722 15.22 -20.23 1.36
C VAL A 722 15.48 -19.38 2.61
N ILE A 723 15.60 -18.05 2.47
CA ILE A 723 15.85 -17.13 3.59
C ILE A 723 14.62 -17.08 4.50
N LYS A 724 13.45 -16.78 3.91
CA LYS A 724 12.15 -16.78 4.60
C LYS A 724 11.84 -18.13 5.23
N MET A 725 12.16 -19.22 4.53
CA MET A 725 12.02 -20.58 5.04
C MET A 725 12.80 -20.77 6.35
N ILE A 726 14.05 -20.32 6.42
CA ILE A 726 14.89 -20.46 7.62
C ILE A 726 14.39 -19.54 8.74
N GLN A 727 13.98 -18.31 8.42
CA GLN A 727 13.49 -17.34 9.40
C GLN A 727 12.14 -17.71 10.00
N THR A 728 11.16 -18.11 9.17
CA THR A 728 9.84 -18.60 9.62
C THR A 728 9.99 -19.86 10.46
N ARG A 729 10.86 -20.79 10.04
CA ARG A 729 11.24 -21.95 10.84
C ARG A 729 11.83 -21.54 12.19
N GLY A 730 12.68 -20.52 12.21
CA GLY A 730 13.30 -19.97 13.43
C GLY A 730 12.34 -19.30 14.41
N ARG A 731 11.05 -19.17 14.08
CA ARG A 731 9.99 -18.79 15.04
C ARG A 731 9.60 -19.95 15.95
N GLY A 732 9.70 -21.19 15.44
CA GLY A 732 9.55 -22.43 16.20
C GLY A 732 10.87 -22.81 16.83
N ARG A 733 11.23 -22.19 17.96
CA ARG A 733 12.55 -22.37 18.62
C ARG A 733 12.48 -22.92 20.04
N ALA A 734 11.29 -23.27 20.52
CA ALA A 734 11.11 -23.96 21.80
C ALA A 734 11.52 -25.45 21.70
N LYS A 735 11.87 -26.07 22.82
CA LYS A 735 12.23 -27.51 22.85
C LYS A 735 11.07 -28.36 22.31
N GLY A 736 11.39 -29.28 21.39
CA GLY A 736 10.38 -30.14 20.76
C GLY A 736 9.51 -29.44 19.70
N SER A 737 9.91 -28.27 19.22
CA SER A 737 9.13 -27.52 18.23
C SER A 737 8.97 -28.27 16.91
N LYS A 738 7.81 -28.09 16.25
CA LYS A 738 7.48 -28.69 14.95
C LYS A 738 7.05 -27.62 13.94
N CYS A 739 7.31 -27.89 12.67
CA CYS A 739 6.90 -27.04 11.55
C CYS A 739 6.12 -27.86 10.52
N PHE A 740 4.86 -27.50 10.27
CA PHE A 740 4.00 -28.17 9.30
C PHE A 740 3.78 -27.31 8.06
N LEU A 741 3.99 -27.87 6.88
CA LEU A 741 3.53 -27.31 5.61
C LEU A 741 2.26 -28.04 5.19
N VAL A 742 1.13 -27.36 5.26
CA VAL A 742 -0.19 -27.88 4.86
C VAL A 742 -0.56 -27.25 3.52
N THR A 743 -0.64 -28.06 2.47
CA THR A 743 -0.97 -27.56 1.13
C THR A 743 -1.63 -28.62 0.26
N SER A 744 -2.56 -28.19 -0.59
CA SER A 744 -3.07 -29.02 -1.67
C SER A 744 -2.30 -28.90 -2.98
N ASN A 745 -1.26 -28.06 -3.06
CA ASN A 745 -0.48 -27.89 -4.28
C ASN A 745 0.86 -28.64 -4.20
N ALA A 746 1.14 -29.49 -5.19
CA ALA A 746 2.41 -30.24 -5.26
C ALA A 746 3.60 -29.31 -5.51
N ASP A 747 3.43 -28.25 -6.30
CA ASP A 747 4.48 -27.28 -6.62
C ASP A 747 4.97 -26.55 -5.37
N ILE A 748 4.07 -26.31 -4.41
CA ILE A 748 4.42 -25.71 -3.12
C ILE A 748 5.34 -26.65 -2.32
N ILE A 749 5.06 -27.96 -2.33
CA ILE A 749 5.90 -28.97 -1.67
C ILE A 749 7.25 -29.07 -2.36
N GLU A 750 7.27 -29.14 -3.69
CA GLU A 750 8.52 -29.21 -4.46
C GLU A 750 9.37 -27.96 -4.27
N LYS A 751 8.77 -26.77 -4.29
CA LYS A 751 9.46 -25.51 -3.98
C LYS A 751 10.07 -25.50 -2.59
N GLU A 752 9.37 -26.03 -1.60
CA GLU A 752 9.89 -26.12 -0.23
C GLU A 752 11.02 -27.18 -0.11
N LYS A 753 10.93 -28.31 -0.82
CA LYS A 753 12.03 -29.28 -0.92
C LYS A 753 13.27 -28.67 -1.59
N ILE A 754 13.08 -27.88 -2.65
CA ILE A 754 14.15 -27.11 -3.29
C ILE A 754 14.77 -26.13 -2.29
N ASN A 755 13.97 -25.44 -1.47
CA ASN A 755 14.49 -24.55 -0.43
C ASN A 755 15.33 -25.31 0.62
N ILE A 756 14.93 -26.52 1.03
CA ILE A 756 15.71 -27.37 1.94
C ILE A 756 17.04 -27.78 1.29
N TYR A 757 17.01 -28.17 0.01
CA TYR A 757 18.23 -28.46 -0.75
C TYR A 757 19.14 -27.22 -0.84
N LYS A 758 18.58 -26.04 -1.11
CA LYS A 758 19.31 -24.77 -1.13
C LYS A 758 19.91 -24.40 0.23
N GLU A 759 19.26 -24.72 1.35
CA GLU A 759 19.84 -24.57 2.70
C GLU A 759 21.06 -25.47 2.88
N LYS A 760 20.97 -26.74 2.47
CA LYS A 760 22.13 -27.66 2.50
C LYS A 760 23.27 -27.12 1.64
N LEU A 761 22.95 -26.74 0.41
CA LEU A 761 23.89 -26.18 -0.55
C LEU A 761 24.60 -24.94 0.02
N MET A 762 23.86 -24.08 0.70
CA MET A 762 24.41 -22.90 1.40
C MET A 762 25.42 -23.30 2.47
N ASN A 763 25.05 -24.23 3.36
CA ASN A 763 25.92 -24.64 4.47
C ASN A 763 27.20 -25.31 3.96
N ASP A 764 27.07 -26.24 3.01
CA ASP A 764 28.21 -26.92 2.39
C ASP A 764 29.14 -25.90 1.70
N SER A 765 28.57 -24.92 1.01
CA SER A 765 29.34 -23.83 0.37
C SER A 765 30.06 -22.94 1.39
N ILE A 766 29.42 -22.60 2.52
CA ILE A 766 30.04 -21.81 3.59
C ILE A 766 31.22 -22.59 4.20
N LEU A 767 31.05 -23.89 4.47
CA LEU A 767 32.11 -24.73 5.01
C LEU A 767 33.33 -24.75 4.09
N SER A 768 33.13 -25.00 2.79
CA SER A 768 34.24 -24.99 1.82
C SER A 768 34.89 -23.62 1.68
N LEU A 769 34.14 -22.52 1.81
CA LEU A 769 34.72 -21.16 1.79
C LEU A 769 35.53 -20.86 3.05
N GLN A 770 35.14 -21.39 4.21
CA GLN A 770 35.85 -21.21 5.48
C GLN A 770 37.14 -22.04 5.58
N GLU A 771 37.29 -23.08 4.75
CA GLU A 771 38.52 -23.87 4.64
C GLU A 771 39.60 -23.19 3.77
N LEU A 772 39.21 -22.19 2.97
CA LEU A 772 40.17 -21.42 2.17
C LEU A 772 41.07 -20.57 3.07
N ASP A 773 42.33 -20.43 2.66
CA ASP A 773 43.23 -19.46 3.26
C ASP A 773 42.65 -18.04 3.14
N GLU A 774 42.79 -17.24 4.21
CA GLU A 774 42.20 -15.90 4.28
C GLU A 774 42.75 -14.97 3.19
N ALA A 775 44.03 -15.10 2.81
CA ALA A 775 44.61 -14.27 1.75
C ALA A 775 44.02 -14.65 0.38
N VAL A 776 43.86 -15.96 0.11
CA VAL A 776 43.22 -16.46 -1.12
C VAL A 776 41.76 -16.02 -1.19
N PHE A 777 41.03 -16.11 -0.08
CA PHE A 777 39.64 -15.65 -0.03
C PHE A 777 39.56 -14.14 -0.27
N LYS A 778 40.40 -13.33 0.38
CA LYS A 778 40.48 -11.88 0.14
C LYS A 778 40.81 -11.53 -1.31
N GLU A 779 41.73 -12.25 -1.94
CA GLU A 779 42.07 -12.05 -3.35
C GLU A 779 40.85 -12.32 -4.24
N LYS A 780 40.14 -13.42 -4.01
CA LYS A 780 38.90 -13.75 -4.74
C LYS A 780 37.83 -12.67 -4.57
N LEU A 781 37.64 -12.16 -3.34
CA LEU A 781 36.70 -11.07 -3.08
C LEU A 781 37.14 -9.78 -3.79
N CYS A 782 38.43 -9.46 -3.78
CA CYS A 782 38.98 -8.29 -4.47
C CYS A 782 38.71 -8.34 -5.98
N VAL A 783 38.86 -9.52 -6.61
CA VAL A 783 38.51 -9.70 -8.03
C VAL A 783 37.03 -9.39 -8.27
N ILE A 784 36.12 -9.92 -7.44
CA ILE A 784 34.69 -9.66 -7.57
C ILE A 784 34.37 -8.18 -7.34
N GLN A 785 34.97 -7.56 -6.32
CA GLN A 785 34.78 -6.14 -6.01
C GLN A 785 35.21 -5.25 -7.19
N ASN A 786 36.37 -5.53 -7.79
CA ASN A 786 36.85 -4.82 -8.97
C ASN A 786 35.96 -5.06 -10.18
N GLN A 787 35.49 -6.29 -10.41
CA GLN A 787 34.57 -6.61 -11.50
C GLN A 787 33.22 -5.91 -11.33
N GLU A 788 32.60 -5.96 -10.14
CA GLU A 788 31.32 -5.30 -9.89
C GLU A 788 31.45 -3.77 -9.89
N LYS A 789 32.59 -3.22 -9.43
CA LYS A 789 32.90 -1.80 -9.58
C LYS A 789 33.08 -1.44 -11.04
N PHE A 790 33.86 -2.21 -11.80
CA PHE A 790 34.01 -2.01 -13.24
C PHE A 790 32.66 -2.08 -13.95
N ILE A 791 31.82 -3.04 -13.63
CA ILE A 791 30.46 -3.13 -14.18
C ILE A 791 29.64 -1.92 -13.76
N ARG A 792 29.71 -1.43 -12.51
CA ARG A 792 28.97 -0.23 -12.08
C ARG A 792 29.46 1.05 -12.77
N ASP A 793 30.77 1.18 -12.93
CA ASP A 793 31.42 2.35 -13.53
C ASP A 793 31.25 2.37 -15.07
N ASN A 794 31.24 1.18 -15.71
CA ASN A 794 31.10 0.99 -17.17
C ASN A 794 29.71 0.54 -17.62
N GLN A 795 28.80 0.22 -16.69
CA GLN A 795 27.38 0.42 -16.92
C GLN A 795 27.18 1.94 -17.02
N GLU A 796 27.67 2.50 -18.13
CA GLU A 796 26.79 3.37 -18.88
C GLU A 796 25.51 2.55 -19.01
N ILE A 797 24.50 2.86 -18.19
CA ILE A 797 23.14 2.86 -18.73
C ILE A 797 23.37 3.65 -20.01
N PRO A 798 23.42 3.04 -21.21
CA PRO A 798 23.70 3.78 -22.43
C PRO A 798 22.69 4.90 -22.33
N LYS A 799 23.15 6.14 -22.11
CA LYS A 799 22.23 7.24 -21.80
C LYS A 799 21.34 7.22 -23.02
N PRO A 800 20.09 6.72 -22.93
CA PRO A 800 19.39 6.35 -24.15
C PRO A 800 19.35 7.64 -24.91
N GLU A 801 19.84 7.63 -26.15
CA GLU A 801 20.09 8.87 -26.88
C GLU A 801 18.83 9.69 -26.68
N PRO A 802 18.91 10.80 -25.92
CA PRO A 802 17.70 11.46 -25.49
C PRO A 802 17.01 11.85 -26.78
N ASP A 803 15.73 11.51 -26.91
CA ASP A 803 14.97 11.94 -28.07
C ASP A 803 15.21 13.45 -28.21
N LYS A 804 15.91 13.81 -29.30
CA LYS A 804 16.30 15.20 -29.55
C LYS A 804 15.06 16.02 -29.91
N GLU A 805 13.99 15.34 -30.26
CA GLU A 805 12.70 15.90 -30.57
C GLU A 805 11.97 16.28 -29.29
N ASN A 806 11.50 17.52 -29.29
CA ASN A 806 10.68 18.04 -28.22
C ASN A 806 9.35 17.26 -28.21
N THR A 807 8.88 16.88 -27.03
CA THR A 807 7.64 16.12 -26.86
C THR A 807 6.71 16.88 -25.93
N LYS A 808 5.41 16.65 -26.09
CA LYS A 808 4.39 17.29 -25.26
C LYS A 808 4.09 16.42 -24.05
N LEU A 809 4.05 17.03 -22.88
CA LEU A 809 3.39 16.43 -21.73
C LEU A 809 1.95 16.90 -21.72
N LEU A 810 1.05 15.94 -21.88
CA LEU A 810 -0.38 16.15 -21.78
C LEU A 810 -0.85 15.61 -20.43
N CYS A 811 -1.79 16.28 -19.80
CA CYS A 811 -2.45 15.75 -18.62
C CYS A 811 -3.06 14.37 -18.91
N LYS A 812 -2.70 13.33 -18.16
CA LYS A 812 -3.23 11.98 -18.43
C LYS A 812 -4.75 11.86 -18.25
N LYS A 813 -5.35 12.76 -17.46
CA LYS A 813 -6.80 12.84 -17.19
C LYS A 813 -7.62 13.65 -18.18
N CYS A 814 -7.10 14.72 -18.79
CA CYS A 814 -7.88 15.66 -19.63
C CYS A 814 -7.27 15.89 -21.02
N LYS A 815 -6.15 15.21 -21.31
CA LYS A 815 -5.18 15.49 -22.40
C LYS A 815 -4.78 16.96 -22.59
N ALA A 816 -5.09 17.86 -21.66
CA ALA A 816 -4.69 19.25 -21.80
C ALA A 816 -3.17 19.36 -21.80
N PHE A 817 -2.67 20.17 -22.73
CA PHE A 817 -1.26 20.50 -22.80
C PHE A 817 -0.79 21.10 -21.46
N ALA A 818 0.23 20.49 -20.87
CA ALA A 818 0.82 20.93 -19.61
C ALA A 818 2.08 21.73 -19.89
N CYS A 819 3.07 21.09 -20.49
CA CYS A 819 4.33 21.71 -20.85
C CYS A 819 5.03 20.91 -21.95
N TYR A 820 6.09 21.47 -22.51
CA TYR A 820 7.01 20.73 -23.34
C TYR A 820 8.10 20.09 -22.49
N THR A 821 8.74 19.03 -23.00
CA THR A 821 9.90 18.44 -22.32
C THR A 821 11.07 19.41 -22.20
N VAL A 822 11.19 20.40 -23.09
CA VAL A 822 12.20 21.46 -22.99
C VAL A 822 12.02 22.40 -21.79
N ASP A 823 10.81 22.48 -21.24
CA ASP A 823 10.49 23.32 -20.07
C ASP A 823 10.76 22.60 -18.74
N ILE A 824 11.05 21.29 -18.81
CA ILE A 824 11.28 20.48 -17.63
C ILE A 824 12.72 20.69 -17.13
N ARG A 825 12.84 20.82 -15.82
CA ARG A 825 14.11 20.85 -15.10
C ARG A 825 14.18 19.76 -14.06
N VAL A 826 15.34 19.13 -13.94
CA VAL A 826 15.61 18.12 -12.93
C VAL A 826 16.17 18.80 -11.68
N VAL A 827 15.53 18.59 -10.53
CA VAL A 827 15.92 19.08 -9.21
C VAL A 827 16.41 17.90 -8.38
N GLU A 828 17.62 18.00 -7.82
CA GLU A 828 18.27 16.94 -7.01
C GLU A 828 18.20 15.54 -7.68
N GLU A 829 18.30 15.51 -9.01
CA GLU A 829 18.36 14.35 -9.92
C GLU A 829 17.09 13.50 -10.07
N SER A 830 16.16 13.54 -9.12
CA SER A 830 15.01 12.63 -9.08
C SER A 830 13.65 13.33 -9.11
N HIS A 831 13.63 14.64 -8.87
CA HIS A 831 12.44 15.46 -8.94
C HIS A 831 12.44 16.25 -10.24
N TYR A 832 11.26 16.43 -10.83
CA TYR A 832 11.09 17.08 -12.12
C TYR A 832 10.18 18.28 -11.89
N THR A 833 10.72 19.47 -12.10
CA THR A 833 9.97 20.73 -12.07
C THR A 833 9.81 21.27 -13.48
N VAL A 834 8.90 22.22 -13.65
CA VAL A 834 8.69 22.89 -14.93
C VAL A 834 8.87 24.38 -14.71
N ILE A 835 9.69 24.99 -15.55
CA ILE A 835 9.99 26.42 -15.49
C ILE A 835 9.08 27.21 -16.43
N GLY A 836 9.01 28.53 -16.20
CA GLY A 836 8.22 29.45 -17.02
C GLY A 836 6.84 29.74 -16.43
N ASN A 837 6.41 31.00 -16.56
CA ASN A 837 5.14 31.46 -15.98
C ASN A 837 3.92 30.84 -16.69
N ALA A 838 4.06 30.44 -17.96
CA ALA A 838 3.01 29.72 -18.69
C ALA A 838 2.60 28.43 -17.96
N PHE A 839 3.54 27.69 -17.36
CA PHE A 839 3.20 26.49 -16.62
C PHE A 839 2.46 26.79 -15.31
N LYS A 840 2.73 27.93 -14.66
CA LYS A 840 2.01 28.34 -13.43
C LYS A 840 0.52 28.57 -13.70
N GLU A 841 0.16 28.95 -14.92
CA GLU A 841 -1.23 29.07 -15.35
C GLU A 841 -1.85 27.70 -15.70
N CYS A 842 -1.00 26.69 -15.95
CA CYS A 842 -1.42 25.31 -16.28
C CYS A 842 -1.72 24.45 -15.05
N PHE A 843 -1.33 24.84 -13.83
CA PHE A 843 -1.68 24.10 -12.60
C PHE A 843 -2.22 25.01 -11.48
N VAL A 844 -3.13 24.48 -10.67
CA VAL A 844 -3.58 25.08 -9.41
C VAL A 844 -2.97 24.32 -8.24
N SER A 845 -2.52 25.04 -7.21
CA SER A 845 -1.96 24.42 -6.01
C SER A 845 -2.95 24.48 -4.85
N LYS A 846 -3.03 23.40 -4.06
CA LYS A 846 -3.87 23.34 -2.85
C LYS A 846 -3.06 22.82 -1.67
N PRO A 847 -3.23 23.37 -0.46
CA PRO A 847 -2.46 22.98 0.72
C PRO A 847 -2.45 21.46 0.95
N HIS A 848 -1.30 20.92 1.33
CA HIS A 848 -1.13 19.49 1.54
C HIS A 848 -1.79 19.08 2.88
N PRO A 849 -2.63 18.03 2.93
CA PRO A 849 -3.38 17.67 4.14
C PRO A 849 -2.51 17.15 5.29
N LYS A 850 -1.29 16.68 4.98
CA LYS A 850 -0.26 16.27 5.94
C LYS A 850 1.08 16.83 5.45
N PRO A 851 1.37 18.13 5.66
CA PRO A 851 2.61 18.71 5.18
C PRO A 851 3.78 17.95 5.79
N LYS A 852 4.71 17.54 4.93
CA LYS A 852 5.92 16.83 5.31
C LYS A 852 7.09 17.60 4.76
N THR A 853 8.13 17.73 5.56
CA THR A 853 9.40 18.16 5.02
C THR A 853 10.06 16.91 4.42
N PHE A 854 11.06 17.05 3.58
CA PHE A 854 11.91 15.98 3.07
C PHE A 854 13.20 16.66 2.66
N GLU A 855 14.24 16.57 3.48
CA GLU A 855 15.53 17.23 3.22
C GLU A 855 15.38 18.74 2.94
N ASN A 856 15.46 19.13 1.66
CA ASN A 856 15.35 20.52 1.18
C ASN A 856 13.96 20.90 0.66
N PHE A 857 13.03 19.96 0.62
CA PHE A 857 11.67 20.13 0.13
C PHE A 857 10.69 20.15 1.28
N GLU A 858 10.01 21.27 1.46
CA GLU A 858 8.81 21.32 2.30
C GLU A 858 7.60 21.11 1.39
N LYS A 859 6.90 19.99 1.55
CA LYS A 859 5.66 19.69 0.82
C LYS A 859 4.54 20.58 1.35
N ARG A 860 4.32 21.69 0.66
CA ARG A 860 3.33 22.70 1.04
C ARG A 860 1.96 22.43 0.46
N ALA A 861 1.93 21.98 -0.79
CA ALA A 861 0.69 21.80 -1.53
C ALA A 861 0.77 20.61 -2.48
N LYS A 862 -0.38 20.14 -2.95
CA LYS A 862 -0.48 19.32 -4.17
C LYS A 862 -0.75 20.24 -5.35
N ILE A 863 -0.15 19.94 -6.49
CA ILE A 863 -0.45 20.64 -7.75
C ILE A 863 -1.39 19.80 -8.59
N PHE A 864 -2.37 20.47 -9.15
CA PHE A 864 -3.41 19.86 -9.96
C PHE A 864 -3.50 20.58 -11.29
N CYS A 865 -3.85 19.90 -12.37
CA CYS A 865 -4.15 20.56 -13.64
C CYS A 865 -5.12 21.74 -13.45
N ALA A 866 -4.76 22.93 -13.95
CA ALA A 866 -5.54 24.16 -13.81
C ALA A 866 -6.75 24.22 -14.72
N ARG A 867 -6.79 23.40 -15.78
CA ARG A 867 -7.97 23.30 -16.63
C ARG A 867 -9.19 23.05 -15.77
N GLU A 868 -10.18 23.91 -15.96
CA GLU A 868 -11.50 23.77 -15.37
C GLU A 868 -11.97 22.33 -15.58
N ASN A 869 -12.55 21.74 -14.54
CA ASN A 869 -13.06 20.36 -14.53
C ASN A 869 -12.03 19.21 -14.52
N CYS A 870 -10.73 19.46 -14.74
CA CYS A 870 -9.71 18.42 -14.66
C CYS A 870 -9.25 18.18 -13.20
N ASN A 871 -8.51 19.14 -12.65
CA ASN A 871 -7.91 19.05 -11.32
C ASN A 871 -7.08 17.75 -11.11
N TYR A 872 -6.47 17.19 -12.17
CA TYR A 872 -5.66 15.97 -12.08
C TYR A 872 -4.41 16.14 -11.25
N ASP A 873 -4.14 15.23 -10.32
CA ASP A 873 -2.95 15.27 -9.48
C ASP A 873 -1.72 15.17 -10.39
N TRP A 874 -1.03 16.29 -10.58
CA TRP A 874 0.18 16.37 -11.37
C TRP A 874 1.42 16.13 -10.52
N GLY A 875 1.28 16.22 -9.20
CA GLY A 875 2.36 16.12 -8.24
C GLY A 875 2.16 17.10 -7.09
N ILE A 876 3.26 17.71 -6.65
CA ILE A 876 3.31 18.48 -5.41
C ILE A 876 3.89 19.87 -5.64
N HIS A 877 3.40 20.86 -4.91
CA HIS A 877 4.04 22.16 -4.80
C HIS A 877 4.93 22.10 -3.56
N VAL A 878 6.21 22.26 -3.77
CA VAL A 878 7.21 22.19 -2.71
C VAL A 878 7.89 23.52 -2.57
N LYS A 879 8.18 23.92 -1.34
CA LYS A 879 9.21 24.91 -1.11
C LYS A 879 10.55 24.19 -1.13
N TYR A 880 11.33 24.47 -2.17
CA TYR A 880 12.69 24.02 -2.33
C TYR A 880 13.63 25.18 -2.04
N ARG A 881 14.33 25.12 -0.90
CA ARG A 881 15.13 26.25 -0.37
C ARG A 881 14.27 27.52 -0.20
N THR A 882 14.52 28.56 -1.00
CA THR A 882 13.77 29.82 -1.00
C THR A 882 12.68 29.86 -2.08
N PHE A 883 12.64 28.88 -2.98
CA PHE A 883 11.75 28.89 -4.14
C PHE A 883 10.54 27.99 -3.90
N GLU A 884 9.37 28.45 -4.34
CA GLU A 884 8.20 27.60 -4.44
C GLU A 884 8.11 27.09 -5.88
N ILE A 885 8.30 25.77 -6.03
CA ILE A 885 8.37 25.13 -7.34
C ILE A 885 7.41 23.95 -7.43
N PRO A 886 6.73 23.76 -8.58
CA PRO A 886 5.94 22.57 -8.83
C PRO A 886 6.87 21.37 -9.09
N VAL A 887 6.63 20.23 -8.46
CA VAL A 887 7.29 18.95 -8.76
C VAL A 887 6.25 18.00 -9.31
N ILE A 888 6.47 17.53 -10.54
CA ILE A 888 5.54 16.71 -11.29
C ILE A 888 5.94 15.22 -11.34
N LYS A 889 4.95 14.34 -11.53
CA LYS A 889 5.15 12.89 -11.66
C LYS A 889 4.70 12.39 -13.04
N ILE A 890 5.58 11.72 -13.80
CA ILE A 890 5.28 11.32 -15.19
C ILE A 890 4.09 10.38 -15.31
N GLU A 891 3.78 9.59 -14.27
CA GLU A 891 2.59 8.74 -14.23
C GLU A 891 1.29 9.52 -14.38
N SER A 892 1.34 10.85 -14.16
CA SER A 892 0.24 11.79 -14.33
C SER A 892 0.16 12.44 -15.71
N PHE A 893 1.08 12.11 -16.62
CA PHE A 893 1.13 12.70 -17.94
C PHE A 893 1.17 11.61 -19.01
N VAL A 894 0.62 11.96 -20.17
CA VAL A 894 0.79 11.22 -21.42
C VAL A 894 1.87 11.96 -22.20
N VAL A 895 2.86 11.23 -22.68
CA VAL A 895 3.88 11.78 -23.56
C VAL A 895 3.36 11.65 -24.98
N GLU A 896 3.20 12.77 -25.67
CA GLU A 896 2.80 12.82 -27.08
C GLU A 896 3.97 13.30 -27.93
N ASP A 897 4.30 12.50 -28.94
CA ASP A 897 5.26 12.85 -29.97
C ASP A 897 4.69 13.93 -30.92
N ILE A 898 5.44 15.00 -31.17
CA ILE A 898 4.94 16.16 -31.92
C ILE A 898 4.75 15.83 -33.41
N ALA A 899 5.55 14.92 -33.97
CA ALA A 899 5.54 14.61 -35.40
C ALA A 899 4.50 13.55 -35.76
N THR A 900 4.35 12.52 -34.92
CA THR A 900 3.50 11.34 -35.19
C THR A 900 2.16 11.37 -34.46
N GLY A 901 2.03 12.14 -33.36
CA GLY A 901 0.85 12.12 -32.49
C GLY A 901 0.73 10.86 -31.64
N ASN A 902 1.74 9.98 -31.66
CA ASN A 902 1.74 8.76 -30.85
C ASN A 902 1.81 9.10 -29.36
N GLN A 903 0.97 8.41 -28.57
CA GLN A 903 0.84 8.64 -27.14
C GLN A 903 1.38 7.46 -26.33
N THR A 904 2.31 7.73 -25.43
CA THR A 904 2.97 6.71 -24.60
C THR A 904 2.76 7.02 -23.12
N LEU A 905 2.52 5.99 -22.32
CA LEU A 905 2.38 6.07 -20.88
C LEU A 905 3.65 5.54 -20.19
N TYR A 906 4.16 6.31 -19.23
CA TYR A 906 5.29 5.90 -18.40
C TYR A 906 4.88 5.86 -16.93
N ALA A 907 5.27 4.79 -16.22
CA ALA A 907 5.03 4.68 -14.79
C ALA A 907 6.09 5.43 -13.97
N LYS A 908 7.33 5.55 -14.46
CA LYS A 908 8.44 6.21 -13.74
C LYS A 908 9.26 7.08 -14.69
N TRP A 909 9.73 8.22 -14.18
CA TRP A 909 10.55 9.18 -14.95
C TRP A 909 11.82 8.57 -15.52
N LYS A 910 12.39 7.58 -14.82
CA LYS A 910 13.60 6.89 -15.27
C LYS A 910 13.40 6.12 -16.58
N ASP A 911 12.17 5.70 -16.89
CA ASP A 911 11.84 4.92 -18.08
C ASP A 911 11.53 5.84 -19.28
N PHE A 912 11.39 7.15 -19.04
CA PHE A 912 11.19 8.17 -20.07
C PHE A 912 12.52 8.88 -20.38
N HIS A 913 13.01 8.67 -21.61
CA HIS A 913 14.32 9.14 -22.06
C HIS A 913 14.19 10.37 -22.96
N PHE A 914 14.37 11.54 -22.38
CA PHE A 914 14.34 12.83 -23.08
C PHE A 914 15.53 13.70 -22.64
N LYS A 915 15.77 14.83 -23.31
CA LYS A 915 16.84 15.77 -22.93
C LYS A 915 16.58 16.39 -21.54
N ARG A 916 17.19 15.83 -20.49
CA ARG A 916 17.06 16.31 -19.11
C ARG A 916 17.98 17.50 -18.85
N VAL A 917 17.39 18.67 -18.59
CA VAL A 917 18.11 19.90 -18.21
C VAL A 917 18.06 20.07 -16.69
N THR A 918 19.18 20.40 -16.03
CA THR A 918 19.23 20.60 -14.57
C THR A 918 18.65 21.96 -14.18
N PHE A 919 17.95 22.03 -13.05
CA PHE A 919 17.36 23.27 -12.53
C PHE A 919 18.43 24.31 -12.14
N ASP A 920 18.26 25.55 -12.61
CA ASP A 920 19.09 26.71 -12.24
C ASP A 920 18.23 27.80 -11.59
N ALA A 921 18.65 28.28 -10.42
CA ALA A 921 17.97 29.33 -9.67
C ALA A 921 17.89 30.67 -10.44
N ALA A 922 18.84 30.93 -11.36
CA ALA A 922 18.81 32.12 -12.20
C ALA A 922 17.63 32.11 -13.19
N GLU A 923 17.13 30.94 -13.59
CA GLU A 923 15.97 30.80 -14.49
C GLU A 923 14.64 31.16 -13.81
N MET A 924 14.60 31.18 -12.48
CA MET A 924 13.43 31.61 -11.70
C MET A 924 13.41 33.12 -11.41
N SER A 925 14.51 33.82 -11.72
CA SER A 925 14.73 35.24 -11.42
C SER A 925 14.45 36.16 -12.60
N LYS A 926 14.03 35.61 -13.74
CA LYS A 926 13.77 36.33 -15.00
C LYS A 926 12.29 36.40 -15.33
#